data_AF-A0A1Y1IHD4-F1
#
_entry.id   AF-A0A1Y1IHD4-F1
#
_cell.length_a   1.000
_cell.length_b   1.000
_cell.length_c   1.000
_cell.angle_alpha   90.00
_cell.angle_beta   90.00
_cell.angle_gamma   90.00
#
_symmetry.space_group_name_H-M   'P 1'
#
loop_
_entity.id
_entity.type
_entity.pdbx_description
1 polymer ?
#
loop_
_entity_poly.entity_id
_entity_poly.type
_entity_poly.pdbx_seq_one_letter_code
_entity_poly.pdbx_strand_id
1 'polypeptide(L)'
;MSSLPFTGRLGASSSSSFVTDSTGTSVAVGQGTGVDAGGTQNIFLGFNAAKSNTGSSNLIAGYAANSESTGSTTGAVILGANAGLLASNSSDNVLIGNAVAQHTLTASQVVAIGARAFSENTSGWFNCVMGADSFANTGSSAKNVALGAFSGYQVNTNNSCIMGYQAAYGKDARLCEGLVVIGSQAMYNISAVVNGLSIGRFSGFNLTTATDFMAIGSRAGYAVTTQDSVLAVGHASAQNAQLTDEVTLLGHGSGKSLAGGGAVALGNRAAATARGTDLTAVGIDALNGALPRAVSSTVAVGKQSGYGAACTDSIYLGNCAGKGATGSGCVFIGHQSGASETSSFRFVLGATSTRAPLLTGNLDTNACPYLTVNGALRIQQSSPGSPTAVDDGIVFNKDATSWQVYVDDSDGLSVRKNGSPVVYFDSEADLAANLDFTGQHRTAVTESFRSLVVAGTTPQGVPLVGCVVCSTGRISSVPDKTGVVRTGSDGIRVSCALPVVELSMERKDKRCFGVFAGCEDMLLTGSGGARSRVYRAGGMNVVVAKASNDDRVVINSLGEGACWIVGEPGTRVENGDYVCTSDVPGLAEPQDDDVMHSYTVAKLTMSCDFDPDSLDHACVAFEYDGRARVACLLACTSTRRIRLKDPP
;
A
#
# COMPACT_ATOMS: atom_id res chain seq x y z
N MET A 1 -74.22 -26.99 -54.09
CA MET A 1 -74.94 -28.27 -53.95
C MET A 1 -74.31 -29.22 -54.96
N SER A 2 -73.71 -30.37 -54.66
CA SER A 2 -73.58 -31.21 -53.45
C SER A 2 -72.31 -32.04 -53.63
N SER A 3 -71.33 -31.93 -52.72
CA SER A 3 -70.13 -32.77 -52.71
C SER A 3 -70.46 -34.13 -52.11
N LEU A 4 -70.35 -35.19 -52.92
CA LEU A 4 -70.52 -36.59 -52.49
C LEU A 4 -69.24 -37.09 -51.80
N PRO A 5 -69.33 -37.82 -50.67
CA PRO A 5 -68.16 -38.28 -49.93
C PRO A 5 -67.63 -39.64 -50.43
N PHE A 6 -66.30 -39.75 -50.41
CA PHE A 6 -65.45 -40.93 -50.22
C PHE A 6 -66.05 -42.34 -50.50
N THR A 7 -65.50 -43.06 -51.48
CA THR A 7 -65.73 -44.50 -51.70
C THR A 7 -64.43 -45.26 -51.96
N GLY A 8 -64.20 -46.33 -51.18
CA GLY A 8 -63.11 -47.30 -51.37
C GLY A 8 -62.97 -48.26 -50.18
N ARG A 9 -63.51 -49.48 -50.28
CA ARG A 9 -63.83 -50.41 -49.17
C ARG A 9 -62.84 -51.59 -49.12
N LEU A 10 -62.22 -51.85 -47.96
CA LEU A 10 -61.60 -53.13 -47.58
C LEU A 10 -62.05 -53.52 -46.16
N GLY A 11 -62.74 -54.66 -46.03
CA GLY A 11 -63.04 -55.32 -44.75
C GLY A 11 -64.39 -54.98 -44.11
N ALA A 12 -65.38 -55.84 -44.32
CA ALA A 12 -66.73 -55.72 -43.79
C ALA A 12 -66.83 -56.05 -42.28
N SER A 13 -66.97 -55.02 -41.45
CA SER A 13 -67.90 -54.97 -40.31
C SER A 13 -68.17 -53.48 -40.00
N SER A 14 -69.35 -53.15 -39.53
CA SER A 14 -70.01 -51.83 -39.63
C SER A 14 -69.43 -50.67 -38.78
N SER A 15 -68.11 -50.51 -38.70
CA SER A 15 -67.49 -49.39 -37.96
C SER A 15 -66.04 -49.03 -38.29
N SER A 16 -65.35 -49.73 -39.20
CA SER A 16 -63.97 -49.39 -39.60
C SER A 16 -63.89 -48.88 -41.04
N SER A 17 -63.81 -47.55 -41.21
CA SER A 17 -63.69 -46.87 -42.50
C SER A 17 -62.22 -46.76 -42.94
N PHE A 18 -61.86 -47.31 -44.11
CA PHE A 18 -60.65 -46.98 -44.86
C PHE A 18 -61.04 -46.00 -45.97
N VAL A 19 -60.42 -44.83 -46.03
CA VAL A 19 -60.98 -43.65 -46.70
C VAL A 19 -59.79 -42.88 -47.32
N THR A 20 -59.73 -42.80 -48.65
CA THR A 20 -58.70 -42.06 -49.42
C THR A 20 -59.28 -40.83 -50.07
N ASP A 21 -58.60 -39.68 -49.98
CA ASP A 21 -59.14 -38.41 -50.51
C ASP A 21 -59.39 -38.44 -52.02
N SER A 22 -60.05 -37.41 -52.56
CA SER A 22 -60.37 -37.32 -53.99
C SER A 22 -59.15 -37.29 -54.92
N THR A 23 -57.95 -37.07 -54.35
CA THR A 23 -56.66 -37.10 -55.06
C THR A 23 -55.89 -38.40 -54.86
N GLY A 24 -56.38 -39.32 -54.01
CA GLY A 24 -55.71 -40.56 -53.62
C GLY A 24 -54.44 -40.36 -52.78
N THR A 25 -54.18 -39.15 -52.25
CA THR A 25 -52.90 -38.83 -51.58
C THR A 25 -52.94 -38.98 -50.07
N SER A 26 -54.13 -39.06 -49.46
CA SER A 26 -54.31 -39.25 -48.01
C SER A 26 -54.92 -40.60 -47.66
N VAL A 27 -54.61 -41.11 -46.47
CA VAL A 27 -55.13 -42.37 -45.90
C VAL A 27 -55.79 -42.08 -44.55
N ALA A 28 -57.07 -42.44 -44.38
CA ALA A 28 -57.77 -42.35 -43.11
C ALA A 28 -58.32 -43.72 -42.66
N VAL A 29 -58.06 -44.13 -41.42
CA VAL A 29 -58.46 -45.43 -40.86
C VAL A 29 -59.07 -45.29 -39.45
N GLY A 30 -60.35 -45.67 -39.31
CA GLY A 30 -61.06 -45.70 -38.03
C GLY A 30 -62.31 -44.81 -38.00
N GLN A 31 -63.28 -45.13 -37.14
CA GLN A 31 -64.55 -44.40 -37.07
C GLN A 31 -64.34 -42.92 -36.75
N GLY A 32 -64.97 -42.03 -37.54
CA GLY A 32 -64.94 -40.58 -37.31
C GLY A 32 -63.61 -39.90 -37.67
N THR A 33 -62.65 -40.66 -38.24
CA THR A 33 -61.35 -40.12 -38.69
C THR A 33 -61.54 -39.22 -39.90
N GLY A 34 -61.02 -38.00 -39.85
CA GLY A 34 -60.96 -37.08 -40.99
C GLY A 34 -62.30 -36.73 -41.66
N VAL A 35 -63.43 -36.81 -40.94
CA VAL A 35 -64.78 -36.65 -41.51
C VAL A 35 -64.99 -35.28 -42.18
N ASP A 36 -64.51 -34.23 -41.54
CA ASP A 36 -64.55 -32.83 -42.01
C ASP A 36 -63.14 -32.34 -42.38
N ALA A 37 -62.18 -33.25 -42.56
CA ALA A 37 -60.80 -32.89 -42.86
C ALA A 37 -60.62 -32.47 -44.32
N GLY A 38 -59.64 -31.60 -44.55
CA GLY A 38 -59.16 -31.17 -45.87
C GLY A 38 -57.65 -31.39 -46.02
N GLY A 39 -57.07 -30.78 -47.06
CA GLY A 39 -55.66 -30.94 -47.38
C GLY A 39 -55.33 -32.28 -48.07
N THR A 40 -54.06 -32.48 -48.40
CA THR A 40 -53.56 -33.64 -49.15
C THR A 40 -52.35 -34.26 -48.46
N GLN A 41 -51.95 -35.47 -48.86
CA GLN A 41 -50.75 -36.17 -48.35
C GLN A 41 -50.80 -36.51 -46.85
N ASN A 42 -51.98 -36.78 -46.30
CA ASN A 42 -52.16 -37.04 -44.87
C ASN A 42 -52.28 -38.54 -44.53
N ILE A 43 -51.83 -38.95 -43.35
CA ILE A 43 -52.09 -40.28 -42.77
C ILE A 43 -52.81 -40.09 -41.44
N PHE A 44 -54.08 -40.49 -41.37
CA PHE A 44 -54.94 -40.38 -40.20
C PHE A 44 -55.36 -41.76 -39.67
N LEU A 45 -55.19 -42.03 -38.38
CA LEU A 45 -55.49 -43.35 -37.80
C LEU A 45 -56.07 -43.27 -36.37
N GLY A 46 -57.26 -43.82 -36.15
CA GLY A 46 -57.87 -43.95 -34.83
C GLY A 46 -59.21 -43.23 -34.67
N PHE A 47 -59.96 -43.56 -33.62
CA PHE A 47 -61.31 -43.02 -33.41
C PHE A 47 -61.30 -41.48 -33.31
N ASN A 48 -62.05 -40.80 -34.18
CA ASN A 48 -62.12 -39.33 -34.30
C ASN A 48 -60.80 -38.60 -34.57
N ALA A 49 -59.74 -39.29 -35.03
CA ALA A 49 -58.47 -38.63 -35.33
C ALA A 49 -58.61 -37.61 -36.47
N ALA A 50 -57.97 -36.44 -36.34
CA ALA A 50 -57.93 -35.36 -37.32
C ALA A 50 -59.31 -34.91 -37.86
N LYS A 51 -60.38 -35.02 -37.05
CA LYS A 51 -61.78 -34.87 -37.48
C LYS A 51 -62.04 -33.67 -38.40
N SER A 52 -61.45 -32.50 -38.12
CA SER A 52 -61.70 -31.25 -38.85
C SER A 52 -60.41 -30.53 -39.31
N ASN A 53 -59.28 -31.25 -39.38
CA ASN A 53 -58.01 -30.64 -39.82
C ASN A 53 -58.03 -30.33 -41.32
N THR A 54 -57.71 -29.10 -41.72
CA THR A 54 -57.69 -28.69 -43.14
C THR A 54 -56.28 -28.63 -43.76
N GLY A 55 -55.24 -28.98 -43.01
CA GLY A 55 -53.86 -28.91 -43.47
C GLY A 55 -53.34 -30.19 -44.14
N SER A 56 -52.14 -30.11 -44.70
CA SER A 56 -51.56 -31.16 -45.56
C SER A 56 -50.30 -31.80 -44.96
N SER A 57 -49.89 -32.94 -45.50
CA SER A 57 -48.60 -33.59 -45.19
C SER A 57 -48.44 -34.01 -43.72
N ASN A 58 -49.51 -34.45 -43.05
CA ASN A 58 -49.50 -34.84 -41.64
C ASN A 58 -49.52 -36.35 -41.42
N LEU A 59 -48.99 -36.80 -40.28
CA LEU A 59 -49.23 -38.12 -39.70
C LEU A 59 -49.94 -37.95 -38.35
N ILE A 60 -51.23 -38.26 -38.26
CA ILE A 60 -52.04 -38.10 -37.04
C ILE A 60 -52.63 -39.45 -36.64
N ALA A 61 -52.24 -39.99 -35.48
CA ALA A 61 -52.72 -41.27 -35.00
C ALA A 61 -53.02 -41.30 -33.49
N GLY A 62 -54.20 -41.79 -33.12
CA GLY A 62 -54.63 -41.95 -31.73
C GLY A 62 -56.11 -41.66 -31.52
N TYR A 63 -56.64 -42.06 -30.36
CA TYR A 63 -58.01 -41.69 -29.96
C TYR A 63 -58.14 -40.16 -29.83
N ALA A 64 -59.01 -39.55 -30.62
CA ALA A 64 -59.27 -38.11 -30.63
C ALA A 64 -58.01 -37.23 -30.81
N ALA A 65 -56.96 -37.75 -31.46
CA ALA A 65 -55.78 -36.96 -31.80
C ALA A 65 -56.18 -35.86 -32.80
N ASN A 66 -55.92 -34.59 -32.48
CA ASN A 66 -56.30 -33.43 -33.30
C ASN A 66 -57.79 -33.37 -33.72
N SER A 67 -58.70 -33.88 -32.89
CA SER A 67 -60.12 -33.97 -33.25
C SER A 67 -60.90 -32.66 -33.13
N GLU A 68 -60.35 -31.66 -32.44
CA GLU A 68 -60.99 -30.36 -32.20
C GLU A 68 -60.22 -29.21 -32.89
N SER A 69 -59.40 -29.52 -33.90
CA SER A 69 -58.80 -28.49 -34.75
C SER A 69 -59.88 -27.67 -35.46
N THR A 70 -59.67 -26.35 -35.49
CA THR A 70 -60.53 -25.37 -36.19
C THR A 70 -59.84 -24.75 -37.40
N GLY A 71 -58.64 -25.22 -37.76
CA GLY A 71 -57.80 -24.63 -38.79
C GLY A 71 -56.88 -25.62 -39.49
N SER A 72 -55.82 -25.10 -40.10
CA SER A 72 -54.86 -25.90 -40.86
C SER A 72 -53.67 -26.29 -39.99
N THR A 73 -53.52 -27.58 -39.69
CA THR A 73 -52.29 -28.16 -39.13
C THR A 73 -51.56 -28.90 -40.24
N THR A 74 -50.32 -28.52 -40.55
CA THR A 74 -49.57 -28.99 -41.72
C THR A 74 -48.17 -29.50 -41.34
N GLY A 75 -47.69 -30.56 -41.99
CA GLY A 75 -46.34 -31.09 -41.75
C GLY A 75 -46.12 -31.69 -40.35
N ALA A 76 -47.20 -32.02 -39.63
CA ALA A 76 -47.12 -32.46 -38.23
C ALA A 76 -47.14 -33.98 -38.07
N VAL A 77 -46.43 -34.48 -37.06
CA VAL A 77 -46.51 -35.86 -36.54
C VAL A 77 -47.20 -35.81 -35.19
N ILE A 78 -48.43 -36.31 -35.08
CA ILE A 78 -49.25 -36.28 -33.86
C ILE A 78 -49.64 -37.71 -33.49
N LEU A 79 -49.09 -38.25 -32.40
CA LEU A 79 -49.26 -39.64 -32.00
C LEU A 79 -49.68 -39.75 -30.53
N GLY A 80 -50.84 -40.36 -30.26
CA GLY A 80 -51.33 -40.63 -28.90
C GLY A 80 -52.76 -40.15 -28.67
N ALA A 81 -53.39 -40.66 -27.60
CA ALA A 81 -54.77 -40.29 -27.28
C ALA A 81 -54.85 -38.82 -26.81
N ASN A 82 -55.74 -38.03 -27.41
CA ASN A 82 -55.90 -36.57 -27.22
C ASN A 82 -54.64 -35.74 -27.53
N ALA A 83 -53.68 -36.30 -28.27
CA ALA A 83 -52.49 -35.56 -28.69
C ALA A 83 -52.88 -34.41 -29.63
N GLY A 84 -52.39 -33.20 -29.35
CA GLY A 84 -52.66 -32.01 -30.17
C GLY A 84 -54.15 -31.73 -30.38
N LEU A 85 -55.01 -32.03 -29.40
CA LEU A 85 -56.49 -32.02 -29.52
C LEU A 85 -57.01 -30.76 -30.22
N LEU A 86 -56.52 -29.58 -29.82
CA LEU A 86 -56.93 -28.28 -30.33
C LEU A 86 -55.95 -27.65 -31.36
N ALA A 87 -54.87 -28.34 -31.74
CA ALA A 87 -53.83 -27.79 -32.62
C ALA A 87 -54.38 -27.33 -33.97
N SER A 88 -54.31 -26.03 -34.24
CA SER A 88 -54.97 -25.32 -35.34
C SER A 88 -54.10 -24.18 -35.87
N ASN A 89 -53.97 -24.02 -37.18
CA ASN A 89 -53.08 -23.00 -37.78
C ASN A 89 -51.62 -23.17 -37.30
N SER A 90 -51.15 -24.43 -37.32
CA SER A 90 -49.84 -24.84 -36.80
C SER A 90 -49.05 -25.62 -37.86
N SER A 91 -47.72 -25.58 -37.79
CA SER A 91 -46.87 -26.28 -38.75
C SER A 91 -45.65 -26.96 -38.14
N ASP A 92 -45.22 -28.05 -38.76
CA ASP A 92 -43.94 -28.73 -38.51
C ASP A 92 -43.74 -29.20 -37.04
N ASN A 93 -44.81 -29.67 -36.42
CA ASN A 93 -44.80 -30.13 -35.02
C ASN A 93 -44.59 -31.66 -34.91
N VAL A 94 -43.91 -32.11 -33.86
CA VAL A 94 -43.79 -33.53 -33.47
C VAL A 94 -44.36 -33.70 -32.06
N LEU A 95 -45.57 -34.23 -31.95
CA LEU A 95 -46.35 -34.37 -30.73
C LEU A 95 -46.60 -35.85 -30.44
N ILE A 96 -45.91 -36.43 -29.46
CA ILE A 96 -45.99 -37.87 -29.17
C ILE A 96 -46.28 -38.12 -27.69
N GLY A 97 -47.46 -38.62 -27.36
CA GLY A 97 -47.87 -38.94 -25.99
C GLY A 97 -49.37 -38.81 -25.75
N ASN A 98 -49.83 -39.30 -24.60
CA ASN A 98 -51.22 -39.07 -24.18
C ASN A 98 -51.39 -37.61 -23.73
N ALA A 99 -52.38 -36.91 -24.31
CA ALA A 99 -52.71 -35.51 -24.00
C ALA A 99 -51.52 -34.53 -24.12
N VAL A 100 -50.52 -34.87 -24.95
CA VAL A 100 -49.43 -33.96 -25.30
C VAL A 100 -50.00 -32.77 -26.08
N ALA A 101 -49.60 -31.54 -25.74
CA ALA A 101 -50.03 -30.32 -26.44
C ALA A 101 -51.56 -30.20 -26.62
N GLN A 102 -52.36 -30.67 -25.66
CA GLN A 102 -53.82 -30.77 -25.78
C GLN A 102 -54.50 -29.41 -26.05
N HIS A 103 -54.03 -28.34 -25.41
CA HIS A 103 -54.55 -26.98 -25.54
C HIS A 103 -53.69 -26.06 -26.42
N THR A 104 -52.76 -26.63 -27.17
CA THR A 104 -51.95 -25.87 -28.13
C THR A 104 -52.82 -25.48 -29.32
N LEU A 105 -52.95 -24.17 -29.59
CA LEU A 105 -53.69 -23.65 -30.74
C LEU A 105 -52.72 -23.41 -31.89
N THR A 106 -51.92 -22.35 -31.85
CA THR A 106 -51.15 -21.84 -33.00
C THR A 106 -49.63 -22.00 -32.89
N ALA A 107 -49.13 -22.96 -32.11
CA ALA A 107 -47.69 -23.18 -31.96
C ALA A 107 -47.10 -23.97 -33.13
N SER A 108 -46.00 -23.51 -33.71
CA SER A 108 -45.28 -24.21 -34.79
C SER A 108 -43.86 -24.58 -34.39
N GLN A 109 -43.31 -25.59 -35.08
CA GLN A 109 -41.94 -26.09 -34.91
C GLN A 109 -41.65 -26.55 -33.46
N VAL A 110 -42.62 -27.23 -32.87
CA VAL A 110 -42.55 -27.80 -31.51
C VAL A 110 -42.30 -29.30 -31.59
N VAL A 111 -41.32 -29.78 -30.83
CA VAL A 111 -41.14 -31.20 -30.52
C VAL A 111 -41.59 -31.42 -29.08
N ALA A 112 -42.65 -32.19 -28.85
CA ALA A 112 -43.16 -32.53 -27.52
C ALA A 112 -43.37 -34.04 -27.42
N ILE A 113 -42.66 -34.69 -26.48
CA ILE A 113 -42.70 -36.15 -26.29
C ILE A 113 -42.91 -36.48 -24.80
N GLY A 114 -44.04 -37.09 -24.48
CA GLY A 114 -44.40 -37.49 -23.10
C GLY A 114 -45.87 -37.25 -22.80
N ALA A 115 -46.39 -37.97 -21.79
CA ALA A 115 -47.77 -37.76 -21.35
C ALA A 115 -47.94 -36.34 -20.77
N ARG A 116 -48.91 -35.58 -21.27
CA ARG A 116 -49.20 -34.19 -20.87
C ARG A 116 -48.01 -33.23 -20.99
N ALA A 117 -47.00 -33.56 -21.79
CA ALA A 117 -45.95 -32.62 -22.13
C ALA A 117 -46.56 -31.44 -22.92
N PHE A 118 -46.15 -30.20 -22.62
CA PHE A 118 -46.60 -29.01 -23.33
C PHE A 118 -48.13 -28.78 -23.33
N SER A 119 -48.90 -29.36 -22.39
CA SER A 119 -50.36 -29.52 -22.52
C SER A 119 -51.17 -28.22 -22.52
N GLU A 120 -50.78 -27.20 -21.75
CA GLU A 120 -51.49 -25.92 -21.62
C GLU A 120 -50.82 -24.77 -22.41
N ASN A 121 -49.74 -25.03 -23.14
CA ASN A 121 -49.10 -23.97 -23.92
C ASN A 121 -49.94 -23.70 -25.19
N THR A 122 -50.38 -22.46 -25.38
CA THR A 122 -51.38 -22.11 -26.40
C THR A 122 -50.80 -21.65 -27.74
N SER A 123 -49.61 -21.04 -27.76
CA SER A 123 -49.06 -20.39 -28.98
C SER A 123 -47.52 -20.32 -29.07
N GLY A 124 -46.79 -20.96 -28.16
CA GLY A 124 -45.32 -20.90 -28.10
C GLY A 124 -44.60 -21.74 -29.16
N TRP A 125 -43.79 -21.10 -30.01
CA TRP A 125 -43.08 -21.70 -31.14
C TRP A 125 -41.64 -22.13 -30.78
N PHE A 126 -41.03 -23.02 -31.57
CA PHE A 126 -39.63 -23.49 -31.40
C PHE A 126 -39.30 -24.12 -30.04
N ASN A 127 -40.20 -24.91 -29.46
CA ASN A 127 -39.94 -25.60 -28.21
C ASN A 127 -39.53 -27.07 -28.44
N CYS A 128 -38.58 -27.57 -27.65
CA CYS A 128 -38.20 -28.99 -27.60
C CYS A 128 -38.42 -29.53 -26.19
N VAL A 129 -39.43 -30.36 -26.01
CA VAL A 129 -39.98 -30.80 -24.72
C VAL A 129 -40.01 -32.33 -24.68
N MET A 130 -39.41 -32.91 -23.63
CA MET A 130 -39.43 -34.36 -23.41
C MET A 130 -39.63 -34.68 -21.93
N GLY A 131 -40.54 -35.60 -21.63
CA GLY A 131 -40.84 -36.06 -20.26
C GLY A 131 -42.29 -35.82 -19.88
N ALA A 132 -42.82 -36.69 -19.01
CA ALA A 132 -44.19 -36.55 -18.52
C ALA A 132 -44.35 -35.22 -17.77
N ASP A 133 -45.40 -34.46 -18.11
CA ASP A 133 -45.69 -33.15 -17.53
C ASP A 133 -44.55 -32.12 -17.70
N SER A 134 -43.63 -32.34 -18.63
CA SER A 134 -42.61 -31.35 -18.94
C SER A 134 -43.26 -30.13 -19.61
N PHE A 135 -42.95 -28.93 -19.11
CA PHE A 135 -43.39 -27.65 -19.67
C PHE A 135 -44.92 -27.53 -19.85
N ALA A 136 -45.69 -28.20 -18.98
CA ALA A 136 -47.13 -28.39 -19.16
C ALA A 136 -47.93 -27.08 -19.02
N ASN A 137 -47.60 -26.19 -18.07
CA ASN A 137 -48.39 -25.01 -17.74
C ASN A 137 -47.59 -23.70 -17.93
N THR A 138 -47.36 -23.35 -19.20
CA THR A 138 -46.37 -22.32 -19.58
C THR A 138 -46.90 -21.21 -20.52
N GLY A 139 -48.22 -21.09 -20.66
CA GLY A 139 -48.85 -20.00 -21.42
C GLY A 139 -48.43 -19.96 -22.89
N SER A 140 -47.69 -18.92 -23.30
CA SER A 140 -47.23 -18.72 -24.70
C SER A 140 -45.70 -18.79 -24.85
N SER A 141 -45.03 -19.49 -23.93
CA SER A 141 -43.57 -19.62 -23.86
C SER A 141 -42.94 -20.25 -25.11
N ALA A 142 -41.90 -19.65 -25.69
CA ALA A 142 -41.28 -20.00 -26.97
C ALA A 142 -39.75 -20.11 -26.92
N LYS A 143 -39.16 -20.86 -27.86
CA LYS A 143 -37.69 -21.06 -28.02
C LYS A 143 -37.01 -21.72 -26.82
N ASN A 144 -37.65 -22.74 -26.23
CA ASN A 144 -37.13 -23.42 -25.04
C ASN A 144 -36.77 -24.88 -25.28
N VAL A 145 -35.84 -25.41 -24.48
CA VAL A 145 -35.57 -26.84 -24.33
C VAL A 145 -35.97 -27.27 -22.92
N ALA A 146 -36.82 -28.29 -22.78
CA ALA A 146 -37.30 -28.78 -21.48
C ALA A 146 -37.27 -30.32 -21.43
N LEU A 147 -36.28 -30.90 -20.76
CA LEU A 147 -36.00 -32.33 -20.76
C LEU A 147 -36.02 -32.92 -19.34
N GLY A 148 -37.04 -33.71 -19.03
CA GLY A 148 -37.20 -34.37 -17.73
C GLY A 148 -38.65 -34.36 -17.27
N ALA A 149 -39.04 -35.34 -16.45
CA ALA A 149 -40.39 -35.33 -15.88
C ALA A 149 -40.58 -34.11 -14.98
N PHE A 150 -41.68 -33.38 -15.19
CA PHE A 150 -42.02 -32.13 -14.51
C PHE A 150 -41.00 -30.99 -14.69
N SER A 151 -40.09 -31.04 -15.67
CA SER A 151 -39.18 -29.92 -15.91
C SER A 151 -39.94 -28.71 -16.46
N GLY A 152 -39.75 -27.53 -15.87
CA GLY A 152 -40.42 -26.30 -16.31
C GLY A 152 -41.95 -26.32 -16.17
N TYR A 153 -42.52 -27.18 -15.31
CA TYR A 153 -43.98 -27.45 -15.23
C TYR A 153 -44.86 -26.19 -15.20
N GLN A 154 -44.43 -25.12 -14.55
CA GLN A 154 -45.20 -23.88 -14.37
C GLN A 154 -44.33 -22.61 -14.62
N VAL A 155 -43.39 -22.70 -15.56
CA VAL A 155 -42.43 -21.61 -15.83
C VAL A 155 -42.74 -20.94 -17.16
N ASN A 156 -43.16 -19.68 -17.09
CA ASN A 156 -43.36 -18.85 -18.27
C ASN A 156 -42.02 -18.23 -18.69
N THR A 157 -41.39 -18.77 -19.73
CA THR A 157 -40.05 -18.36 -20.15
C THR A 157 -39.80 -18.47 -21.65
N ASN A 158 -38.87 -17.66 -22.14
CA ASN A 158 -38.35 -17.75 -23.50
C ASN A 158 -36.84 -17.93 -23.49
N ASN A 159 -36.30 -18.50 -24.57
CA ASN A 159 -34.86 -18.64 -24.80
C ASN A 159 -34.15 -19.44 -23.68
N SER A 160 -34.82 -20.45 -23.11
CA SER A 160 -34.33 -21.17 -21.93
C SER A 160 -34.00 -22.64 -22.19
N CYS A 161 -33.03 -23.18 -21.46
CA CYS A 161 -32.66 -24.60 -21.44
C CYS A 161 -32.87 -25.17 -20.03
N ILE A 162 -33.77 -26.14 -19.91
CA ILE A 162 -34.20 -26.74 -18.64
C ILE A 162 -34.05 -28.26 -18.75
N MET A 163 -33.27 -28.88 -17.88
CA MET A 163 -32.99 -30.31 -17.90
C MET A 163 -32.92 -30.91 -16.49
N GLY A 164 -33.65 -31.99 -16.27
CA GLY A 164 -33.65 -32.77 -15.04
C GLY A 164 -35.04 -32.93 -14.42
N TYR A 165 -35.17 -33.93 -13.54
CA TYR A 165 -36.41 -34.16 -12.80
C TYR A 165 -36.75 -32.94 -11.93
N GLN A 166 -37.93 -32.34 -12.16
CA GLN A 166 -38.40 -31.13 -11.46
C GLN A 166 -37.42 -29.94 -11.53
N ALA A 167 -36.58 -29.86 -12.57
CA ALA A 167 -35.77 -28.67 -12.81
C ALA A 167 -36.69 -27.50 -13.17
N ALA A 168 -36.46 -26.32 -12.58
CA ALA A 168 -37.30 -25.14 -12.74
C ALA A 168 -38.80 -25.46 -12.49
N TYR A 169 -39.12 -26.12 -11.38
CA TYR A 169 -40.50 -26.38 -10.99
C TYR A 169 -40.96 -25.27 -10.05
N GLY A 170 -41.80 -24.33 -10.47
CA GLY A 170 -42.24 -23.22 -9.62
C GLY A 170 -43.71 -22.88 -9.81
N LYS A 171 -44.42 -22.65 -8.72
CA LYS A 171 -45.80 -22.13 -8.75
C LYS A 171 -45.72 -20.60 -8.88
N ASP A 172 -46.34 -20.04 -9.92
CA ASP A 172 -46.42 -18.59 -10.18
C ASP A 172 -45.12 -17.89 -10.62
N ALA A 173 -44.19 -18.61 -11.27
CA ALA A 173 -42.98 -18.00 -11.85
C ALA A 173 -43.33 -17.05 -13.01
N ARG A 174 -43.32 -15.73 -12.75
CA ARG A 174 -43.68 -14.69 -13.72
C ARG A 174 -42.40 -14.04 -14.28
N LEU A 175 -42.32 -13.93 -15.61
CA LEU A 175 -41.35 -13.13 -16.37
C LEU A 175 -39.88 -13.63 -16.33
N CYS A 176 -39.66 -14.94 -16.45
CA CYS A 176 -38.30 -15.47 -16.52
C CYS A 176 -37.81 -15.51 -17.98
N GLU A 177 -36.62 -15.00 -18.29
CA GLU A 177 -36.00 -15.14 -19.63
C GLU A 177 -34.55 -15.60 -19.51
N GLY A 178 -34.08 -16.38 -20.50
CA GLY A 178 -32.68 -16.75 -20.62
C GLY A 178 -32.17 -17.68 -19.52
N LEU A 179 -33.02 -18.61 -19.05
CA LEU A 179 -32.65 -19.55 -18.00
C LEU A 179 -31.80 -20.71 -18.55
N VAL A 180 -30.77 -21.10 -17.81
CA VAL A 180 -30.06 -22.37 -18.03
C VAL A 180 -30.10 -23.17 -16.74
N VAL A 181 -30.86 -24.25 -16.73
CA VAL A 181 -31.21 -25.02 -15.53
C VAL A 181 -30.91 -26.50 -15.77
N ILE A 182 -29.90 -27.04 -15.11
CA ILE A 182 -29.47 -28.42 -15.34
C ILE A 182 -29.26 -29.12 -14.00
N GLY A 183 -30.14 -30.07 -13.67
CA GLY A 183 -30.02 -30.88 -12.47
C GLY A 183 -31.36 -31.22 -11.84
N SER A 184 -31.41 -32.33 -11.11
CA SER A 184 -32.61 -32.72 -10.36
C SER A 184 -32.93 -31.65 -9.31
N GLN A 185 -34.16 -31.12 -9.38
CA GLN A 185 -34.68 -30.10 -8.47
C GLN A 185 -33.81 -28.83 -8.40
N ALA A 186 -33.06 -28.53 -9.47
CA ALA A 186 -32.41 -27.23 -9.63
C ALA A 186 -33.49 -26.16 -9.83
N MET A 187 -33.38 -25.02 -9.15
CA MET A 187 -34.38 -23.94 -9.17
C MET A 187 -35.82 -24.42 -8.94
N TYR A 188 -35.99 -25.28 -7.94
CA TYR A 188 -37.32 -25.66 -7.45
C TYR A 188 -37.93 -24.52 -6.62
N ASN A 189 -39.25 -24.31 -6.74
CA ASN A 189 -40.04 -23.23 -6.16
C ASN A 189 -39.55 -21.81 -6.52
N ILE A 190 -39.24 -21.55 -7.79
CA ILE A 190 -38.92 -20.19 -8.24
C ILE A 190 -40.15 -19.27 -8.30
N SER A 191 -40.00 -18.00 -7.91
CA SER A 191 -41.05 -16.97 -8.06
C SER A 191 -40.73 -15.93 -9.15
N ALA A 192 -39.49 -15.42 -9.21
CA ALA A 192 -39.05 -14.53 -10.30
C ALA A 192 -37.52 -14.61 -10.52
N VAL A 193 -37.06 -14.98 -11.72
CA VAL A 193 -35.61 -14.97 -12.04
C VAL A 193 -35.39 -14.40 -13.43
N VAL A 194 -34.49 -13.41 -13.55
CA VAL A 194 -34.07 -12.86 -14.84
C VAL A 194 -32.59 -13.23 -15.05
N ASN A 195 -32.25 -13.85 -16.19
CA ASN A 195 -30.90 -14.33 -16.51
C ASN A 195 -30.30 -15.27 -15.44
N GLY A 196 -30.93 -16.42 -15.22
CA GLY A 196 -30.50 -17.40 -14.21
C GLY A 196 -29.75 -18.60 -14.79
N LEU A 197 -28.51 -18.81 -14.36
CA LEU A 197 -27.75 -20.05 -14.59
C LEU A 197 -27.73 -20.89 -13.31
N SER A 198 -28.25 -22.12 -13.36
CA SER A 198 -28.25 -23.06 -12.24
C SER A 198 -27.91 -24.47 -12.70
N ILE A 199 -26.72 -24.95 -12.33
CA ILE A 199 -26.24 -26.28 -12.70
C ILE A 199 -25.88 -27.06 -11.45
N GLY A 200 -26.58 -28.18 -11.21
CA GLY A 200 -26.32 -29.09 -10.10
C GLY A 200 -27.60 -29.56 -9.41
N ARG A 201 -27.52 -30.68 -8.70
CA ARG A 201 -28.64 -31.15 -7.88
C ARG A 201 -28.92 -30.15 -6.76
N PHE A 202 -30.16 -29.66 -6.67
CA PHE A 202 -30.62 -28.65 -5.70
C PHE A 202 -29.91 -27.28 -5.80
N SER A 203 -29.27 -26.93 -6.93
CA SER A 203 -28.74 -25.58 -7.10
C SER A 203 -29.89 -24.57 -7.20
N GLY A 204 -29.80 -23.41 -6.54
CA GLY A 204 -30.87 -22.41 -6.52
C GLY A 204 -32.21 -22.91 -5.96
N PHE A 205 -32.22 -23.95 -5.13
CA PHE A 205 -33.47 -24.49 -4.54
C PHE A 205 -34.13 -23.45 -3.63
N ASN A 206 -35.44 -23.24 -3.75
CA ASN A 206 -36.22 -22.19 -3.05
C ASN A 206 -35.69 -20.75 -3.31
N LEU A 207 -35.20 -20.48 -4.52
CA LEU A 207 -34.83 -19.12 -4.94
C LEU A 207 -36.12 -18.29 -5.15
N THR A 208 -36.33 -17.25 -4.34
CA THR A 208 -37.55 -16.42 -4.41
C THR A 208 -37.49 -15.42 -5.57
N THR A 209 -36.58 -14.45 -5.49
CA THR A 209 -36.30 -13.50 -6.57
C THR A 209 -34.80 -13.39 -6.83
N ALA A 210 -34.36 -13.36 -8.09
CA ALA A 210 -32.98 -13.00 -8.42
C ALA A 210 -32.78 -12.44 -9.83
N THR A 211 -31.88 -11.47 -9.96
CA THR A 211 -31.41 -10.93 -11.24
C THR A 211 -29.94 -11.33 -11.42
N ASP A 212 -29.55 -11.80 -12.61
CA ASP A 212 -28.16 -12.18 -12.94
C ASP A 212 -27.56 -13.19 -11.94
N PHE A 213 -28.32 -14.26 -11.70
CA PHE A 213 -27.97 -15.32 -10.75
C PHE A 213 -27.17 -16.44 -11.42
N MET A 214 -26.02 -16.80 -10.87
CA MET A 214 -25.22 -17.93 -11.32
C MET A 214 -24.90 -18.87 -10.15
N ALA A 215 -25.42 -20.09 -10.20
CA ALA A 215 -25.11 -21.17 -9.25
C ALA A 215 -24.62 -22.43 -9.97
N ILE A 216 -23.41 -22.89 -9.65
CA ILE A 216 -22.82 -24.11 -10.23
C ILE A 216 -22.30 -25.00 -9.10
N GLY A 217 -22.87 -26.19 -8.97
CA GLY A 217 -22.53 -27.17 -7.94
C GLY A 217 -23.76 -27.67 -7.18
N SER A 218 -23.67 -28.87 -6.60
CA SER A 218 -24.80 -29.39 -5.81
C SER A 218 -25.03 -28.51 -4.58
N ARG A 219 -26.28 -28.09 -4.38
CA ARG A 219 -26.72 -27.14 -3.34
C ARG A 219 -26.05 -25.76 -3.39
N ALA A 220 -25.45 -25.38 -4.51
CA ALA A 220 -24.99 -24.01 -4.71
C ALA A 220 -26.19 -23.05 -4.73
N GLY A 221 -26.16 -21.97 -3.95
CA GLY A 221 -27.27 -21.02 -3.83
C GLY A 221 -28.56 -21.64 -3.27
N TYR A 222 -28.47 -22.73 -2.51
CA TYR A 222 -29.63 -23.35 -1.86
C TYR A 222 -30.22 -22.38 -0.83
N ALA A 223 -31.50 -22.03 -0.97
CA ALA A 223 -32.25 -21.12 -0.09
C ALA A 223 -31.62 -19.71 0.03
N VAL A 224 -31.04 -19.19 -1.04
CA VAL A 224 -30.68 -17.76 -1.14
C VAL A 224 -31.96 -16.97 -1.43
N THR A 225 -32.26 -15.97 -0.60
CA THR A 225 -33.45 -15.13 -0.73
C THR A 225 -33.10 -13.76 -1.32
N THR A 226 -33.80 -13.37 -2.39
CA THR A 226 -33.94 -11.99 -2.94
C THR A 226 -32.66 -11.18 -3.17
N GLN A 227 -31.98 -11.30 -4.32
CA GLN A 227 -30.79 -10.47 -4.67
C GLN A 227 -30.50 -10.31 -6.17
N ASP A 228 -29.72 -9.26 -6.49
CA ASP A 228 -29.08 -9.06 -7.79
C ASP A 228 -27.62 -9.55 -7.75
N SER A 229 -27.12 -10.12 -8.85
CA SER A 229 -25.70 -10.43 -9.09
C SER A 229 -25.05 -11.39 -8.08
N VAL A 230 -25.56 -12.61 -7.97
CA VAL A 230 -24.96 -13.68 -7.15
C VAL A 230 -24.17 -14.65 -8.01
N LEU A 231 -22.86 -14.74 -7.79
CA LEU A 231 -22.02 -15.79 -8.36
C LEU A 231 -21.64 -16.82 -7.27
N ALA A 232 -22.23 -18.01 -7.32
CA ALA A 232 -21.98 -19.11 -6.37
C ALA A 232 -21.49 -20.38 -7.07
N VAL A 233 -20.19 -20.68 -6.99
CA VAL A 233 -19.58 -21.84 -7.63
C VAL A 233 -18.95 -22.77 -6.59
N GLY A 234 -19.38 -24.03 -6.56
CA GLY A 234 -18.88 -25.08 -5.67
C GLY A 234 -19.99 -25.77 -4.88
N HIS A 235 -19.71 -26.97 -4.37
CA HIS A 235 -20.66 -27.71 -3.53
C HIS A 235 -21.03 -26.88 -2.29
N ALA A 236 -22.34 -26.66 -2.09
CA ALA A 236 -22.87 -25.88 -0.97
C ALA A 236 -22.35 -24.43 -0.84
N SER A 237 -21.80 -23.84 -1.92
CA SER A 237 -21.50 -22.40 -1.95
C SER A 237 -22.80 -21.61 -1.77
N ALA A 238 -22.81 -20.58 -0.94
CA ALA A 238 -24.00 -19.77 -0.61
C ALA A 238 -25.20 -20.54 -0.02
N GLN A 239 -25.01 -21.74 0.54
CA GLN A 239 -26.11 -22.55 1.09
C GLN A 239 -26.72 -21.95 2.38
N ASN A 240 -27.91 -21.36 2.25
CA ASN A 240 -28.64 -20.58 3.27
C ASN A 240 -28.01 -19.20 3.52
N ALA A 241 -27.41 -18.58 2.51
CA ALA A 241 -26.87 -17.25 2.65
C ALA A 241 -27.99 -16.19 2.64
N GLN A 242 -27.88 -15.19 3.52
CA GLN A 242 -28.79 -14.06 3.69
C GLN A 242 -28.10 -12.79 3.19
N LEU A 243 -27.94 -12.65 1.89
CA LEU A 243 -27.14 -11.56 1.32
C LEU A 243 -28.03 -10.34 1.00
N THR A 244 -27.40 -9.17 0.99
CA THR A 244 -28.07 -7.87 0.86
C THR A 244 -27.58 -7.06 -0.34
N ASP A 245 -26.53 -7.55 -1.02
CA ASP A 245 -25.84 -6.90 -2.14
C ASP A 245 -25.07 -7.96 -2.93
N GLU A 246 -24.40 -7.57 -4.02
CA GLU A 246 -23.65 -8.45 -4.92
C GLU A 246 -22.59 -9.29 -4.19
N VAL A 247 -22.42 -10.54 -4.62
CA VAL A 247 -21.39 -11.43 -4.06
C VAL A 247 -20.74 -12.33 -5.10
N THR A 248 -19.47 -12.63 -4.87
CA THR A 248 -18.70 -13.64 -5.62
C THR A 248 -18.17 -14.71 -4.66
N LEU A 249 -18.73 -15.92 -4.74
CA LEU A 249 -18.50 -17.02 -3.82
C LEU A 249 -18.01 -18.26 -4.59
N LEU A 250 -16.73 -18.57 -4.51
CA LEU A 250 -16.09 -19.68 -5.22
C LEU A 250 -15.39 -20.64 -4.25
N GLY A 251 -15.85 -21.88 -4.20
CA GLY A 251 -15.26 -22.95 -3.39
C GLY A 251 -16.30 -23.86 -2.73
N HIS A 252 -15.82 -24.97 -2.16
CA HIS A 252 -16.67 -25.86 -1.37
C HIS A 252 -17.12 -25.15 -0.07
N GLY A 253 -18.43 -24.88 0.06
CA GLY A 253 -19.02 -24.24 1.23
C GLY A 253 -18.62 -22.77 1.43
N SER A 254 -18.09 -22.09 0.41
CA SER A 254 -17.83 -20.65 0.47
C SER A 254 -19.13 -19.87 0.72
N GLY A 255 -19.11 -18.94 1.66
CA GLY A 255 -20.27 -18.13 2.00
C GLY A 255 -21.52 -18.91 2.41
N LYS A 256 -21.39 -20.17 2.84
CA LYS A 256 -22.52 -21.08 3.15
C LYS A 256 -23.64 -20.35 3.88
N SER A 257 -23.39 -19.86 5.09
CA SER A 257 -24.34 -19.09 5.90
C SER A 257 -23.90 -17.63 6.04
N LEU A 258 -23.35 -17.05 4.98
CA LEU A 258 -22.99 -15.63 4.93
C LEU A 258 -24.26 -14.78 5.12
N ALA A 259 -24.20 -13.76 5.97
CA ALA A 259 -25.28 -12.81 6.15
C ALA A 259 -24.78 -11.37 5.91
N GLY A 260 -25.24 -10.71 4.84
CA GLY A 260 -24.72 -9.43 4.34
C GLY A 260 -24.21 -9.55 2.89
N GLY A 261 -23.83 -8.45 2.25
CA GLY A 261 -23.46 -8.38 0.82
C GLY A 261 -22.09 -7.77 0.55
N GLY A 262 -21.75 -7.49 -0.70
CA GLY A 262 -20.46 -6.90 -1.09
C GLY A 262 -19.27 -7.84 -0.82
N ALA A 263 -19.51 -9.16 -0.91
CA ALA A 263 -18.56 -10.16 -0.43
C ALA A 263 -17.88 -10.94 -1.56
N VAL A 264 -16.56 -11.03 -1.50
CA VAL A 264 -15.73 -11.91 -2.31
C VAL A 264 -15.18 -13.01 -1.42
N ALA A 265 -15.66 -14.25 -1.59
CA ALA A 265 -15.18 -15.42 -0.83
C ALA A 265 -14.63 -16.49 -1.78
N LEU A 266 -13.32 -16.69 -1.77
CA LEU A 266 -12.59 -17.62 -2.64
C LEU A 266 -11.86 -18.66 -1.79
N GLY A 267 -12.36 -19.90 -1.75
CA GLY A 267 -11.72 -21.02 -1.04
C GLY A 267 -12.69 -21.94 -0.32
N ASN A 268 -12.16 -23.06 0.19
CA ASN A 268 -12.96 -24.01 0.99
C ASN A 268 -13.42 -23.34 2.29
N ARG A 269 -14.73 -23.18 2.46
CA ARG A 269 -15.37 -22.51 3.60
C ARG A 269 -14.90 -21.07 3.87
N ALA A 270 -14.42 -20.37 2.84
CA ALA A 270 -14.16 -18.93 2.95
C ALA A 270 -15.47 -18.19 3.30
N ALA A 271 -15.44 -17.31 4.30
CA ALA A 271 -16.59 -16.57 4.84
C ALA A 271 -17.83 -17.42 5.15
N ALA A 272 -17.66 -18.73 5.44
CA ALA A 272 -18.79 -19.67 5.49
C ALA A 272 -19.85 -19.35 6.55
N THR A 273 -19.50 -18.60 7.60
CA THR A 273 -20.44 -18.17 8.65
C THR A 273 -20.29 -16.68 8.97
N ALA A 274 -19.69 -15.90 8.07
CA ALA A 274 -19.45 -14.49 8.30
C ALA A 274 -20.78 -13.71 8.31
N ARG A 275 -20.83 -12.61 9.07
CA ARG A 275 -21.96 -11.67 9.08
C ARG A 275 -21.39 -10.27 8.85
N GLY A 276 -21.98 -9.49 7.96
CA GLY A 276 -21.56 -8.12 7.61
C GLY A 276 -21.27 -7.96 6.12
N THR A 277 -20.75 -6.78 5.73
CA THR A 277 -20.66 -6.34 4.33
C THR A 277 -19.22 -6.05 3.92
N ASP A 278 -18.96 -5.98 2.61
CA ASP A 278 -17.68 -5.49 2.06
C ASP A 278 -16.49 -6.37 2.50
N LEU A 279 -16.66 -7.68 2.32
CA LEU A 279 -15.73 -8.70 2.81
C LEU A 279 -14.89 -9.25 1.67
N THR A 280 -13.57 -9.36 1.88
CA THR A 280 -12.69 -10.15 1.00
C THR A 280 -12.11 -11.31 1.79
N ALA A 281 -12.55 -12.53 1.52
CA ALA A 281 -12.06 -13.75 2.17
C ALA A 281 -11.41 -14.68 1.12
N VAL A 282 -10.09 -14.77 1.11
CA VAL A 282 -9.35 -15.61 0.16
C VAL A 282 -8.52 -16.63 0.90
N GLY A 283 -8.85 -17.91 0.76
CA GLY A 283 -8.16 -19.03 1.40
C GLY A 283 -9.10 -19.99 2.14
N ILE A 284 -8.55 -21.10 2.59
CA ILE A 284 -9.31 -22.11 3.35
C ILE A 284 -9.68 -21.51 4.72
N ASP A 285 -10.98 -21.50 5.03
CA ASP A 285 -11.53 -20.99 6.29
C ASP A 285 -11.17 -19.51 6.60
N ALA A 286 -10.84 -18.70 5.59
CA ALA A 286 -10.66 -17.24 5.76
C ALA A 286 -11.98 -16.57 6.19
N LEU A 287 -11.96 -15.73 7.23
CA LEU A 287 -13.15 -15.14 7.89
C LEU A 287 -14.25 -16.14 8.29
N ASN A 288 -13.92 -17.43 8.41
CA ASN A 288 -14.87 -18.42 8.91
C ASN A 288 -14.92 -18.38 10.45
N GLY A 289 -16.05 -18.77 11.05
CA GLY A 289 -16.21 -18.82 12.51
C GLY A 289 -16.47 -17.47 13.17
N ALA A 290 -16.69 -16.40 12.40
CA ALA A 290 -17.06 -15.08 12.91
C ALA A 290 -18.49 -15.08 13.46
N LEU A 291 -18.67 -15.42 14.75
CA LEU A 291 -19.95 -15.35 15.47
C LEU A 291 -19.70 -14.81 16.89
N PRO A 292 -20.58 -13.95 17.46
CA PRO A 292 -21.87 -13.43 16.93
C PRO A 292 -21.82 -12.00 16.34
N ARG A 293 -20.67 -11.32 16.34
CA ARG A 293 -20.55 -9.93 15.86
C ARG A 293 -20.29 -9.86 14.35
N ALA A 294 -20.76 -8.77 13.75
CA ALA A 294 -20.52 -8.51 12.33
C ALA A 294 -19.05 -8.17 12.07
N VAL A 295 -18.51 -8.72 11.00
CA VAL A 295 -17.28 -8.32 10.33
C VAL A 295 -17.66 -7.52 9.09
N SER A 296 -17.17 -6.29 8.95
CA SER A 296 -17.42 -5.44 7.78
C SER A 296 -16.13 -4.79 7.30
N SER A 297 -16.06 -4.44 6.01
CA SER A 297 -14.91 -3.74 5.41
C SER A 297 -13.57 -4.42 5.71
N THR A 298 -13.56 -5.76 5.71
CA THR A 298 -12.42 -6.55 6.18
C THR A 298 -11.85 -7.43 5.07
N VAL A 299 -10.54 -7.36 4.91
CA VAL A 299 -9.78 -8.16 3.94
C VAL A 299 -8.99 -9.23 4.69
N ALA A 300 -9.22 -10.50 4.36
CA ALA A 300 -8.50 -11.63 4.90
C ALA A 300 -8.01 -12.56 3.78
N VAL A 301 -6.70 -12.64 3.63
CA VAL A 301 -6.04 -13.46 2.61
C VAL A 301 -5.07 -14.43 3.27
N GLY A 302 -5.33 -15.72 3.13
CA GLY A 302 -4.54 -16.81 3.71
C GLY A 302 -5.40 -17.87 4.41
N LYS A 303 -4.84 -19.07 4.62
CA LYS A 303 -5.50 -20.14 5.38
C LYS A 303 -5.82 -19.66 6.80
N GLN A 304 -7.08 -19.74 7.20
CA GLN A 304 -7.57 -19.30 8.51
C GLN A 304 -7.25 -17.83 8.86
N SER A 305 -6.99 -16.98 7.86
CA SER A 305 -6.86 -15.53 8.06
C SER A 305 -8.19 -14.97 8.55
N GLY A 306 -8.19 -14.23 9.66
CA GLY A 306 -9.40 -13.73 10.32
C GLY A 306 -10.36 -14.82 10.82
N TYR A 307 -9.90 -16.07 10.98
CA TYR A 307 -10.77 -17.14 11.49
C TYR A 307 -11.25 -16.80 12.91
N GLY A 308 -12.56 -16.72 13.12
CA GLY A 308 -13.16 -16.30 14.39
C GLY A 308 -12.96 -14.83 14.72
N ALA A 309 -12.53 -14.00 13.77
CA ALA A 309 -12.41 -12.56 14.00
C ALA A 309 -13.78 -11.89 14.14
N ALA A 310 -13.83 -10.84 14.96
CA ALA A 310 -15.03 -10.07 15.27
C ALA A 310 -14.71 -8.57 15.27
N CYS A 311 -14.32 -8.06 14.11
CA CYS A 311 -13.73 -6.74 13.90
C CYS A 311 -14.27 -6.09 12.61
N THR A 312 -14.11 -4.78 12.49
CA THR A 312 -14.36 -4.05 11.25
C THR A 312 -13.08 -3.40 10.73
N ASP A 313 -13.09 -2.98 9.47
CA ASP A 313 -12.06 -2.10 8.88
C ASP A 313 -10.64 -2.65 9.04
N SER A 314 -10.46 -3.96 8.87
CA SER A 314 -9.21 -4.65 9.17
C SER A 314 -8.61 -5.38 7.96
N ILE A 315 -7.28 -5.52 7.94
CA ILE A 315 -6.53 -6.20 6.89
C ILE A 315 -5.70 -7.32 7.51
N TYR A 316 -5.94 -8.56 7.09
CA TYR A 316 -5.27 -9.77 7.55
C TYR A 316 -4.65 -10.52 6.38
N LEU A 317 -3.32 -10.48 6.27
CA LEU A 317 -2.58 -11.12 5.19
C LEU A 317 -1.62 -12.17 5.75
N GLY A 318 -1.95 -13.45 5.62
CA GLY A 318 -1.10 -14.57 6.04
C GLY A 318 -1.87 -15.74 6.63
N ASN A 319 -1.17 -16.87 6.81
CA ASN A 319 -1.74 -18.05 7.46
C ASN A 319 -2.01 -17.76 8.95
N CYS A 320 -3.27 -17.85 9.38
CA CYS A 320 -3.75 -17.50 10.72
C CYS A 320 -3.54 -16.03 11.15
N ALA A 321 -3.31 -15.10 10.22
CA ALA A 321 -3.27 -13.67 10.55
C ALA A 321 -4.63 -13.23 11.11
N GLY A 322 -4.67 -12.45 12.20
CA GLY A 322 -5.91 -11.98 12.83
C GLY A 322 -6.85 -13.08 13.34
N LYS A 323 -6.38 -14.32 13.49
CA LYS A 323 -7.21 -15.43 13.99
C LYS A 323 -7.72 -15.12 15.40
N GLY A 324 -9.03 -15.01 15.56
CA GLY A 324 -9.69 -14.66 16.82
C GLY A 324 -9.50 -13.21 17.24
N ALA A 325 -9.09 -12.31 16.34
CA ALA A 325 -8.93 -10.90 16.65
C ALA A 325 -10.28 -10.20 16.83
N THR A 326 -10.39 -9.30 17.80
CA THR A 326 -11.61 -8.53 18.07
C THR A 326 -11.43 -7.01 17.96
N GLY A 327 -10.19 -6.55 17.80
CA GLY A 327 -9.89 -5.13 17.57
C GLY A 327 -10.19 -4.71 16.13
N SER A 328 -10.91 -3.59 15.96
CA SER A 328 -11.19 -2.99 14.64
C SER A 328 -10.04 -2.10 14.15
N GLY A 329 -9.98 -1.79 12.86
CA GLY A 329 -8.97 -0.88 12.31
C GLY A 329 -7.55 -1.46 12.30
N CYS A 330 -7.41 -2.79 12.37
CA CYS A 330 -6.11 -3.45 12.52
C CYS A 330 -5.51 -3.86 11.17
N VAL A 331 -4.18 -3.86 11.08
CA VAL A 331 -3.43 -4.34 9.93
C VAL A 331 -2.41 -5.38 10.39
N PHE A 332 -2.66 -6.65 10.07
CA PHE A 332 -1.81 -7.79 10.44
C PHE A 332 -1.31 -8.53 9.20
N ILE A 333 0.02 -8.56 9.06
CA ILE A 333 0.68 -9.15 7.90
C ILE A 333 1.73 -10.16 8.38
N GLY A 334 1.59 -11.42 7.94
CA GLY A 334 2.46 -12.55 8.23
C GLY A 334 1.76 -13.73 8.91
N HIS A 335 2.51 -14.83 9.10
CA HIS A 335 1.99 -16.03 9.77
C HIS A 335 1.63 -15.72 11.24
N GLN A 336 0.38 -16.01 11.64
CA GLN A 336 -0.12 -15.78 13.00
C GLN A 336 -0.01 -14.33 13.52
N SER A 337 0.21 -13.36 12.62
CA SER A 337 0.28 -11.95 12.99
C SER A 337 -1.04 -11.47 13.60
N GLY A 338 -0.99 -10.83 14.77
CA GLY A 338 -2.17 -10.31 15.47
C GLY A 338 -3.22 -11.37 15.87
N ALA A 339 -2.84 -12.65 15.98
CA ALA A 339 -3.72 -13.69 16.48
C ALA A 339 -4.21 -13.35 17.91
N SER A 340 -5.52 -13.41 18.12
CA SER A 340 -6.20 -13.05 19.38
C SER A 340 -5.97 -11.60 19.84
N GLU A 341 -5.57 -10.69 18.95
CA GLU A 341 -5.44 -9.27 19.29
C GLU A 341 -6.83 -8.66 19.57
N THR A 342 -6.93 -7.96 20.70
CA THR A 342 -8.19 -7.35 21.16
C THR A 342 -8.20 -5.83 21.03
N SER A 343 -7.03 -5.21 20.96
CA SER A 343 -6.90 -3.76 20.79
C SER A 343 -7.16 -3.35 19.35
N SER A 344 -7.93 -2.27 19.17
CA SER A 344 -8.15 -1.63 17.88
C SER A 344 -6.91 -0.86 17.40
N PHE A 345 -6.88 -0.53 16.11
CA PHE A 345 -5.84 0.29 15.47
C PHE A 345 -4.43 -0.25 15.65
N ARG A 346 -4.26 -1.57 15.68
CA ARG A 346 -2.95 -2.21 15.81
C ARG A 346 -2.34 -2.49 14.44
N PHE A 347 -1.07 -2.13 14.29
CA PHE A 347 -0.24 -2.59 13.17
C PHE A 347 0.71 -3.70 13.64
N VAL A 348 0.78 -4.80 12.90
CA VAL A 348 1.75 -5.88 13.13
C VAL A 348 2.24 -6.46 11.81
N LEU A 349 3.55 -6.41 11.58
CA LEU A 349 4.24 -7.08 10.47
C LEU A 349 5.21 -8.11 11.05
N GLY A 350 4.98 -9.41 10.83
CA GLY A 350 5.85 -10.47 11.34
C GLY A 350 5.25 -11.88 11.24
N ALA A 351 6.11 -12.89 11.33
CA ALA A 351 5.74 -14.29 11.12
C ALA A 351 5.35 -15.08 12.39
N THR A 352 4.99 -14.40 13.49
CA THR A 352 4.64 -15.10 14.74
C THR A 352 3.58 -14.38 15.57
N SER A 353 2.92 -15.11 16.47
CA SER A 353 2.05 -14.58 17.53
C SER A 353 2.83 -14.01 18.74
N THR A 354 4.15 -13.80 18.62
CA THR A 354 4.98 -13.40 19.77
C THR A 354 4.95 -11.89 20.00
N ARG A 355 5.26 -11.48 21.24
CA ARG A 355 5.32 -10.08 21.70
C ARG A 355 6.31 -9.18 20.93
N ALA A 356 7.14 -9.72 20.04
CA ALA A 356 8.17 -8.98 19.31
C ALA A 356 8.12 -9.25 17.79
N PRO A 357 7.06 -8.84 17.08
CA PRO A 357 6.99 -8.89 15.61
C PRO A 357 8.07 -7.98 14.98
N LEU A 358 8.40 -8.11 13.69
CA LEU A 358 9.42 -7.23 13.07
C LEU A 358 9.07 -5.74 13.24
N LEU A 359 7.80 -5.38 12.94
CA LEU A 359 7.24 -4.06 13.19
C LEU A 359 5.94 -4.18 13.98
N THR A 360 5.69 -3.25 14.90
CA THR A 360 4.38 -3.09 15.54
C THR A 360 4.09 -1.62 15.82
N GLY A 361 2.81 -1.23 15.93
CA GLY A 361 2.47 0.15 16.21
C GLY A 361 1.02 0.37 16.62
N ASN A 362 0.76 1.60 17.04
CA ASN A 362 -0.58 2.15 17.20
C ASN A 362 -0.89 3.06 16.00
N LEU A 363 -1.97 2.74 15.28
CA LEU A 363 -2.49 3.47 14.14
C LEU A 363 -3.54 4.52 14.54
N ASP A 364 -3.94 4.59 15.82
CA ASP A 364 -4.92 5.57 16.28
C ASP A 364 -4.32 6.97 16.33
N THR A 365 -4.75 7.82 15.39
CA THR A 365 -4.31 9.22 15.31
C THR A 365 -4.78 10.08 16.49
N ASN A 366 -5.76 9.61 17.27
CA ASN A 366 -6.25 10.29 18.46
C ASN A 366 -5.48 9.89 19.73
N ALA A 367 -4.70 8.81 19.69
CA ALA A 367 -4.03 8.24 20.86
C ALA A 367 -2.50 8.15 20.68
N CYS A 368 -1.90 9.22 20.14
CA CYS A 368 -0.45 9.34 19.87
C CYS A 368 0.08 8.14 19.07
N PRO A 369 -0.05 8.14 17.73
CA PRO A 369 0.38 7.01 16.91
C PRO A 369 1.88 6.80 17.02
N TYR A 370 2.31 5.55 16.96
CA TYR A 370 3.72 5.19 17.00
C TYR A 370 3.99 3.92 16.19
N LEU A 371 5.22 3.77 15.72
CA LEU A 371 5.76 2.56 15.12
C LEU A 371 7.03 2.14 15.88
N THR A 372 7.09 0.88 16.25
CA THR A 372 8.22 0.23 16.91
C THR A 372 8.86 -0.75 15.95
N VAL A 373 10.17 -0.61 15.74
CA VAL A 373 11.02 -1.59 15.07
C VAL A 373 11.61 -2.50 16.15
N ASN A 374 11.33 -3.80 16.10
CA ASN A 374 11.95 -4.75 17.03
C ASN A 374 13.28 -5.23 16.43
N GLY A 375 14.38 -4.68 16.96
CA GLY A 375 15.73 -4.90 16.46
C GLY A 375 16.40 -3.59 16.05
N ALA A 376 17.53 -3.69 15.34
CA ALA A 376 18.25 -2.51 14.84
C ALA A 376 17.59 -1.96 13.57
N LEU A 377 17.36 -0.64 13.54
CA LEU A 377 17.03 0.07 12.31
C LEU A 377 18.34 0.41 11.58
N ARG A 378 18.58 -0.21 10.41
CA ARG A 378 19.71 0.12 9.53
C ARG A 378 19.23 1.06 8.44
N ILE A 379 19.87 2.21 8.32
CA ILE A 379 19.59 3.22 7.28
C ILE A 379 20.76 3.18 6.31
N GLN A 380 20.50 2.79 5.06
CA GLN A 380 21.50 2.81 3.99
C GLN A 380 21.35 4.11 3.22
N GLN A 381 22.32 5.02 3.38
CA GLN A 381 22.38 6.23 2.58
C GLN A 381 22.87 5.90 1.17
N SER A 382 22.27 6.51 0.16
CA SER A 382 22.78 6.41 -1.22
C SER A 382 24.08 7.20 -1.35
N SER A 383 24.95 6.84 -2.30
CA SER A 383 26.14 7.65 -2.60
C SER A 383 25.67 9.09 -2.91
N PRO A 384 26.28 10.15 -2.34
CA PRO A 384 25.75 11.51 -2.36
C PRO A 384 25.66 12.07 -3.78
N GLY A 385 24.57 11.74 -4.47
CA GLY A 385 24.21 12.19 -5.80
C GLY A 385 23.50 13.53 -5.73
N SER A 386 24.15 14.51 -5.11
CA SER A 386 23.85 15.95 -5.04
C SER A 386 23.86 16.46 -3.59
N PRO A 387 24.72 17.43 -3.24
CA PRO A 387 24.75 18.07 -1.92
C PRO A 387 23.49 18.89 -1.59
N THR A 388 22.51 18.92 -2.50
CA THR A 388 21.20 19.58 -2.32
C THR A 388 20.04 18.60 -2.09
N ALA A 389 20.25 17.28 -2.19
CA ALA A 389 19.21 16.30 -1.93
C ALA A 389 19.06 16.13 -0.41
N VAL A 390 18.01 16.73 0.15
CA VAL A 390 17.68 16.73 1.59
C VAL A 390 17.12 15.36 2.05
N ASP A 391 17.39 14.28 1.30
CA ASP A 391 16.59 13.05 1.35
C ASP A 391 17.34 11.83 1.92
N ASP A 392 18.65 11.92 2.19
CA ASP A 392 19.43 10.83 2.79
C ASP A 392 19.57 10.98 4.33
N GLY A 393 19.41 9.89 5.09
CA GLY A 393 19.56 9.86 6.56
C GLY A 393 18.24 9.95 7.34
N ILE A 394 18.29 10.46 8.58
CA ILE A 394 17.10 10.67 9.44
C ILE A 394 16.71 12.15 9.40
N VAL A 395 15.51 12.45 8.89
CA VAL A 395 14.97 13.82 8.78
C VAL A 395 13.83 14.05 9.78
N PHE A 396 13.89 15.14 10.53
CA PHE A 396 12.88 15.60 11.48
C PHE A 396 12.32 16.96 11.04
N ASN A 397 11.06 17.01 10.61
CA ASN A 397 10.42 18.25 10.15
C ASN A 397 9.38 18.76 11.15
N LYS A 398 9.39 20.06 11.40
CA LYS A 398 8.33 20.79 12.11
C LYS A 398 8.14 22.16 11.46
N ASP A 399 7.00 22.34 10.80
CA ASP A 399 6.67 23.55 10.04
C ASP A 399 7.78 23.89 9.02
N ALA A 400 8.34 25.10 9.06
CA ALA A 400 9.45 25.53 8.22
C ALA A 400 10.84 25.13 8.76
N THR A 401 10.92 24.34 9.84
CA THR A 401 12.18 23.88 10.43
C THR A 401 12.42 22.40 10.11
N SER A 402 13.57 22.10 9.52
CA SER A 402 14.05 20.73 9.32
C SER A 402 15.33 20.48 10.11
N TRP A 403 15.45 19.30 10.69
CA TRP A 403 16.70 18.75 11.23
C TRP A 403 17.03 17.46 10.49
N GLN A 404 18.31 17.22 10.26
CA GLN A 404 18.79 16.03 9.56
C GLN A 404 20.00 15.45 10.28
N VAL A 405 20.05 14.12 10.40
CA VAL A 405 21.20 13.36 10.90
C VAL A 405 21.63 12.37 9.80
N TYR A 406 22.85 12.51 9.33
CA TYR A 406 23.32 11.75 8.17
C TYR A 406 24.86 11.69 8.14
N VAL A 407 25.42 10.73 7.41
CA VAL A 407 26.85 10.68 7.07
C VAL A 407 27.09 11.60 5.87
N ASP A 408 28.02 12.54 6.00
CA ASP A 408 28.36 13.54 4.99
C ASP A 408 29.46 13.07 4.02
N ASP A 409 29.82 13.94 3.06
CA ASP A 409 30.80 13.64 2.00
C ASP A 409 32.22 13.41 2.54
N SER A 410 32.49 13.74 3.81
CA SER A 410 33.76 13.46 4.50
C SER A 410 33.71 12.18 5.34
N ASP A 411 32.70 11.32 5.14
CA ASP A 411 32.42 10.15 5.98
C ASP A 411 32.18 10.51 7.47
N GLY A 412 31.88 11.79 7.73
CA GLY A 412 31.60 12.33 9.06
C GLY A 412 30.13 12.25 9.42
N LEU A 413 29.80 12.05 10.69
CA LEU A 413 28.41 12.14 11.15
C LEU A 413 28.02 13.61 11.35
N SER A 414 27.01 14.07 10.60
CA SER A 414 26.59 15.47 10.57
C SER A 414 25.15 15.65 11.03
N VAL A 415 24.93 16.68 11.86
CA VAL A 415 23.62 17.16 12.30
C VAL A 415 23.38 18.55 11.70
N ARG A 416 22.36 18.66 10.85
CA ARG A 416 21.99 19.90 10.15
C ARG A 416 20.66 20.45 10.63
N LYS A 417 20.52 21.78 10.60
CA LYS A 417 19.25 22.50 10.76
C LYS A 417 19.00 23.35 9.51
N ASN A 418 17.86 23.17 8.86
CA ASN A 418 17.48 23.86 7.63
C ASN A 418 18.59 23.77 6.55
N GLY A 419 19.20 22.59 6.42
CA GLY A 419 20.30 22.32 5.48
C GLY A 419 21.68 22.85 5.90
N SER A 420 21.79 23.62 7.00
CA SER A 420 23.07 24.13 7.50
C SER A 420 23.63 23.26 8.63
N PRO A 421 24.94 22.95 8.65
CA PRO A 421 25.54 22.18 9.73
C PRO A 421 25.48 22.93 11.07
N VAL A 422 25.16 22.20 12.14
CA VAL A 422 25.14 22.69 13.52
C VAL A 422 26.22 21.98 14.34
N VAL A 423 26.30 20.66 14.18
CA VAL A 423 27.35 19.82 14.78
C VAL A 423 27.75 18.78 13.75
N TYR A 424 29.04 18.53 13.61
CA TYR A 424 29.54 17.40 12.82
C TYR A 424 30.77 16.78 13.47
N PHE A 425 30.95 15.49 13.22
CA PHE A 425 32.12 14.72 13.63
C PHE A 425 32.99 14.52 12.41
N ASP A 426 34.18 15.10 12.43
CA ASP A 426 35.18 14.95 11.40
C ASP A 426 36.00 13.69 11.68
N SER A 427 35.96 12.75 10.74
CA SER A 427 36.65 11.46 10.80
C SER A 427 38.17 11.60 10.62
N GLU A 428 38.64 12.73 10.05
CA GLU A 428 40.04 12.99 9.68
C GLU A 428 40.70 14.07 10.55
N ALA A 429 40.06 14.51 11.64
CA ALA A 429 40.58 15.59 12.47
C ALA A 429 41.87 15.22 13.21
N ASP A 430 42.87 16.11 13.14
CA ASP A 430 44.09 16.01 13.95
C ASP A 430 43.77 16.21 15.44
N LEU A 431 43.78 15.09 16.17
CA LEU A 431 43.48 15.00 17.60
C LEU A 431 44.50 15.76 18.47
N ALA A 432 45.73 15.98 17.96
CA ALA A 432 46.81 16.56 18.74
C ALA A 432 46.64 18.08 18.97
N ALA A 433 45.93 18.79 18.08
CA ALA A 433 45.82 20.24 18.14
C ALA A 433 44.62 20.78 18.96
N ASN A 434 43.72 19.90 19.42
CA ASN A 434 42.39 20.31 19.93
C ASN A 434 41.95 19.59 21.22
N LEU A 435 42.84 18.83 21.88
CA LEU A 435 42.54 18.11 23.13
C LEU A 435 43.45 18.50 24.29
N ASP A 436 44.62 19.08 24.02
CA ASP A 436 45.50 19.63 25.03
C ASP A 436 45.01 21.01 25.49
N PHE A 437 45.02 21.24 26.81
CA PHE A 437 44.59 22.52 27.38
C PHE A 437 45.66 23.58 27.11
N THR A 438 45.55 24.27 25.99
CA THR A 438 46.19 25.57 25.80
C THR A 438 45.17 26.65 26.18
N GLY A 439 45.54 27.58 27.06
CA GLY A 439 44.67 28.69 27.44
C GLY A 439 44.45 29.64 26.26
N GLN A 440 43.53 29.31 25.34
CA GLN A 440 43.28 30.06 24.13
C GLN A 440 42.14 31.06 24.27
N HIS A 441 42.39 32.29 23.83
CA HIS A 441 41.42 33.37 23.78
C HIS A 441 41.12 33.77 22.34
N ARG A 442 39.84 33.86 21.98
CA ARG A 442 39.39 34.38 20.68
C ARG A 442 39.15 35.88 20.77
N THR A 443 40.15 36.67 20.41
CA THR A 443 40.16 38.13 20.60
C THR A 443 39.91 38.89 19.31
N ALA A 444 39.32 40.08 19.42
CA ALA A 444 39.25 41.01 18.30
C ALA A 444 40.62 41.66 18.08
N VAL A 445 40.85 42.18 16.88
CA VAL A 445 42.12 42.82 16.49
C VAL A 445 41.91 44.26 16.06
N THR A 446 42.98 45.06 16.12
CA THR A 446 43.03 46.37 15.45
C THR A 446 43.07 46.21 13.93
N GLU A 447 42.69 47.26 13.19
CA GLU A 447 42.69 47.23 11.72
C GLU A 447 44.11 47.07 11.14
N SER A 448 45.10 47.68 11.79
CA SER A 448 46.52 47.52 11.45
C SER A 448 46.98 46.07 11.63
N PHE A 449 46.59 45.42 12.73
CA PHE A 449 46.95 44.02 12.95
C PHE A 449 46.16 43.07 12.04
N ARG A 450 44.88 43.34 11.74
CA ARG A 450 44.07 42.60 10.76
C ARG A 450 44.77 42.53 9.40
N SER A 451 45.35 43.64 8.94
CA SER A 451 46.08 43.69 7.67
C SER A 451 47.29 42.74 7.66
N LEU A 452 47.99 42.61 8.79
CA LEU A 452 49.09 41.65 8.94
C LEU A 452 48.58 40.21 8.98
N VAL A 453 47.48 39.93 9.71
CA VAL A 453 46.87 38.60 9.76
C VAL A 453 46.51 38.07 8.36
N VAL A 454 46.04 38.95 7.47
CA VAL A 454 45.77 38.59 6.06
C VAL A 454 47.06 38.33 5.27
N ALA A 455 48.15 39.06 5.57
CA ALA A 455 49.45 38.87 4.93
C ALA A 455 50.19 37.61 5.43
N GLY A 456 49.93 37.15 6.65
CA GLY A 456 50.51 35.94 7.25
C GLY A 456 51.89 36.12 7.89
N THR A 457 52.54 37.28 7.72
CA THR A 457 53.88 37.55 8.24
C THR A 457 53.98 38.91 8.95
N THR A 458 54.97 39.06 9.81
CA THR A 458 55.40 40.37 10.35
C THR A 458 56.04 41.23 9.25
N PRO A 459 56.25 42.54 9.48
CA PRO A 459 57.00 43.39 8.54
C PRO A 459 58.43 42.89 8.24
N GLN A 460 59.00 42.07 9.11
CA GLN A 460 60.34 41.46 8.98
C GLN A 460 60.31 40.12 8.21
N GLY A 461 59.14 39.66 7.77
CA GLY A 461 58.99 38.38 7.06
C GLY A 461 58.88 37.14 7.96
N VAL A 462 58.72 37.32 9.29
CA VAL A 462 58.54 36.21 10.23
C VAL A 462 57.08 35.74 10.20
N PRO A 463 56.78 34.43 10.16
CA PRO A 463 55.41 33.92 10.25
C PRO A 463 54.68 34.44 11.49
N LEU A 464 53.43 34.86 11.34
CA LEU A 464 52.66 35.45 12.45
C LEU A 464 52.33 34.45 13.57
N VAL A 465 52.15 33.17 13.24
CA VAL A 465 51.96 32.12 14.24
C VAL A 465 53.22 32.01 15.08
N GLY A 466 53.11 32.25 16.39
CA GLY A 466 54.21 32.36 17.33
C GLY A 466 54.60 33.80 17.70
N CYS A 467 54.00 34.84 17.09
CA CYS A 467 54.30 36.23 17.43
C CYS A 467 53.59 36.70 18.70
N VAL A 468 54.24 37.56 19.47
CA VAL A 468 53.68 38.13 20.71
C VAL A 468 52.73 39.29 20.40
N VAL A 469 51.61 39.34 21.12
CA VAL A 469 50.60 40.39 21.00
C VAL A 469 50.37 41.11 22.32
N CYS A 470 50.02 42.38 22.24
CA CYS A 470 49.68 43.24 23.37
C CYS A 470 48.19 43.59 23.38
N SER A 471 47.64 43.78 24.58
CA SER A 471 46.30 44.32 24.77
C SER A 471 46.29 45.83 24.55
N THR A 472 45.35 46.32 23.75
CA THR A 472 45.11 47.76 23.57
C THR A 472 44.39 48.42 24.75
N GLY A 473 43.94 47.63 25.73
CA GLY A 473 43.07 48.08 26.82
C GLY A 473 41.59 48.24 26.45
N ARG A 474 41.23 48.10 25.17
CA ARG A 474 39.83 48.07 24.71
C ARG A 474 39.28 46.64 24.82
N ILE A 475 38.00 46.49 25.16
CA ILE A 475 37.32 45.20 25.30
C ILE A 475 36.31 44.98 24.16
N SER A 476 36.23 43.76 23.65
CA SER A 476 35.26 43.31 22.64
C SER A 476 34.68 41.94 23.00
N SER A 477 33.39 41.89 23.34
CA SER A 477 32.71 40.65 23.70
C SER A 477 32.52 39.75 22.48
N VAL A 478 32.49 38.43 22.66
CA VAL A 478 31.91 37.55 21.62
C VAL A 478 30.44 37.92 21.37
N PRO A 479 29.90 37.69 20.16
CA PRO A 479 28.49 37.94 19.87
C PRO A 479 27.59 37.19 20.84
N ASP A 480 26.52 37.84 21.28
CA ASP A 480 25.51 37.18 22.09
C ASP A 480 24.49 36.42 21.22
N LYS A 481 23.42 35.92 21.84
CA LYS A 481 22.32 35.22 21.15
C LYS A 481 21.64 36.06 20.05
N THR A 482 21.80 37.38 20.07
CA THR A 482 21.28 38.29 19.03
C THR A 482 22.31 38.60 17.95
N GLY A 483 23.51 38.02 18.03
CA GLY A 483 24.61 38.25 17.09
C GLY A 483 25.31 39.58 17.30
N VAL A 484 25.08 40.27 18.42
CA VAL A 484 25.62 41.61 18.66
C VAL A 484 26.94 41.53 19.43
N VAL A 485 28.01 42.04 18.82
CA VAL A 485 29.30 42.30 19.46
C VAL A 485 29.18 43.58 20.30
N ARG A 486 29.55 43.51 21.59
CA ARG A 486 29.53 44.66 22.50
C ARG A 486 30.94 45.10 22.85
N THR A 487 31.13 46.40 22.99
CA THR A 487 32.41 47.03 23.35
C THR A 487 32.25 47.93 24.57
N GLY A 488 33.36 48.31 25.22
CA GLY A 488 33.30 49.19 26.40
C GLY A 488 32.63 48.50 27.60
N SER A 489 31.89 49.26 28.41
CA SER A 489 31.22 48.73 29.62
C SER A 489 30.31 47.53 29.33
N ASP A 490 29.61 47.56 28.20
CA ASP A 490 28.63 46.53 27.84
C ASP A 490 29.28 45.23 27.34
N GLY A 491 30.56 45.32 26.97
CA GLY A 491 31.39 44.19 26.57
C GLY A 491 32.08 43.47 27.73
N ILE A 492 32.11 44.08 28.93
CA ILE A 492 32.74 43.52 30.12
C ILE A 492 31.73 42.64 30.86
N ARG A 493 31.94 41.33 30.83
CA ARG A 493 31.16 40.34 31.59
C ARG A 493 32.11 39.43 32.35
N VAL A 494 31.68 38.96 33.52
CA VAL A 494 32.48 38.03 34.35
C VAL A 494 32.92 36.80 33.55
N SER A 495 32.08 36.32 32.66
CA SER A 495 32.35 35.17 31.79
C SER A 495 32.91 35.54 30.41
N CYS A 496 33.11 36.83 30.09
CA CYS A 496 33.63 37.30 28.80
C CYS A 496 34.10 38.77 28.89
N ALA A 497 35.42 38.99 28.93
CA ALA A 497 36.03 40.32 28.89
C ALA A 497 37.32 40.27 28.04
N LEU A 498 37.15 39.98 26.74
CA LEU A 498 38.26 39.70 25.83
C LEU A 498 38.84 41.02 25.30
N PRO A 499 40.18 41.23 25.37
CA PRO A 499 40.78 42.46 24.86
C PRO A 499 40.80 42.50 23.33
N VAL A 500 40.87 43.71 22.79
CA VAL A 500 41.31 43.95 21.41
C VAL A 500 42.83 43.97 21.41
N VAL A 501 43.45 43.18 20.56
CA VAL A 501 44.90 42.98 20.53
C VAL A 501 45.56 43.61 19.31
N GLU A 502 46.84 43.93 19.46
CA GLU A 502 47.75 44.40 18.42
C GLU A 502 49.12 43.70 18.55
N LEU A 503 49.94 43.76 17.50
CA LEU A 503 51.28 43.19 17.53
C LEU A 503 52.16 43.93 18.57
N SER A 504 53.00 43.21 19.32
CA SER A 504 53.94 43.86 20.26
C SER A 504 55.00 44.66 19.50
N MET A 505 55.34 45.86 19.95
CA MET A 505 56.31 46.75 19.27
C MET A 505 57.37 47.32 20.20
N GLU A 506 57.24 47.09 21.51
CA GLU A 506 58.07 47.72 22.53
C GLU A 506 58.73 46.67 23.42
N ARG A 507 60.00 46.92 23.75
CA ARG A 507 60.75 46.15 24.73
C ARG A 507 60.10 46.23 26.12
N LYS A 508 59.91 45.08 26.78
CA LYS A 508 59.34 44.99 28.14
C LYS A 508 57.95 45.63 28.29
N ASP A 509 57.09 45.50 27.29
CA ASP A 509 55.73 46.00 27.30
C ASP A 509 54.87 45.21 28.28
N LYS A 510 54.39 45.88 29.33
CA LYS A 510 53.51 45.29 30.36
C LYS A 510 52.13 44.93 29.82
N ARG A 511 51.77 45.38 28.61
CA ARG A 511 50.51 45.06 27.94
C ARG A 511 50.55 43.71 27.22
N CYS A 512 51.68 42.98 27.25
CA CYS A 512 51.77 41.65 26.64
C CYS A 512 50.61 40.78 27.11
N PHE A 513 49.85 40.23 26.16
CA PHE A 513 48.62 39.50 26.43
C PHE A 513 48.75 38.02 26.12
N GLY A 514 49.48 37.68 25.06
CA GLY A 514 49.66 36.29 24.64
C GLY A 514 50.44 36.16 23.35
N VAL A 515 50.38 34.96 22.77
CA VAL A 515 51.05 34.59 21.53
C VAL A 515 50.01 34.27 20.47
N PHE A 516 50.14 34.82 19.28
CA PHE A 516 49.24 34.57 18.16
C PHE A 516 49.37 33.12 17.69
N ALA A 517 48.27 32.36 17.77
CA ALA A 517 48.22 30.95 17.40
C ALA A 517 47.51 30.70 16.06
N GLY A 518 46.73 31.68 15.60
CA GLY A 518 46.02 31.59 14.33
C GLY A 518 44.83 32.54 14.26
N CYS A 519 43.96 32.34 13.28
CA CYS A 519 42.71 33.09 13.15
C CYS A 519 41.54 32.16 12.92
N GLU A 520 40.33 32.68 13.17
CA GLU A 520 39.11 31.95 12.77
C GLU A 520 39.06 31.83 11.26
N ASP A 521 38.56 30.70 10.75
CA ASP A 521 38.33 30.46 9.33
C ASP A 521 37.57 31.65 8.73
N MET A 522 38.28 32.55 8.05
CA MET A 522 37.70 33.73 7.44
C MET A 522 36.95 33.38 6.13
N LEU A 523 37.02 32.11 5.70
CA LEU A 523 36.72 31.66 4.35
C LEU A 523 35.62 30.59 4.24
N LEU A 524 35.09 30.04 5.34
CA LEU A 524 33.99 29.09 5.27
C LEU A 524 32.66 29.82 5.02
N THR A 525 32.26 29.92 3.75
CA THR A 525 30.88 30.21 3.35
C THR A 525 30.04 28.96 3.60
N GLY A 526 29.10 29.03 4.53
CA GLY A 526 28.04 28.02 4.64
C GLY A 526 27.14 28.04 3.40
N SER A 527 26.25 27.06 3.31
CA SER A 527 25.17 27.06 2.31
C SER A 527 24.41 28.39 2.36
N GLY A 528 24.44 29.15 1.26
CA GLY A 528 23.87 30.50 1.16
C GLY A 528 24.85 31.67 1.35
N GLY A 529 26.15 31.43 1.49
CA GLY A 529 27.17 32.51 1.54
C GLY A 529 27.35 33.17 2.92
N ALA A 530 26.70 32.65 3.97
CA ALA A 530 26.87 33.16 5.33
C ALA A 530 28.18 32.64 5.95
N ARG A 531 28.97 33.53 6.57
CA ARG A 531 30.20 33.14 7.27
C ARG A 531 29.87 32.43 8.60
N SER A 532 30.68 31.45 8.99
CA SER A 532 30.50 30.69 10.24
C SER A 532 31.79 30.58 11.06
N ARG A 533 31.63 30.28 12.35
CA ARG A 533 32.68 30.00 13.33
C ARG A 533 32.58 28.55 13.77
N VAL A 534 33.70 27.85 13.74
CA VAL A 534 33.79 26.46 14.21
C VAL A 534 34.53 26.41 15.54
N TYR A 535 33.88 25.85 16.56
CA TYR A 535 34.50 25.45 17.82
C TYR A 535 34.86 23.97 17.72
N ARG A 536 36.15 23.66 17.86
CA ARG A 536 36.68 22.31 17.73
C ARG A 536 37.02 21.76 19.11
N ALA A 537 36.69 20.50 19.35
CA ALA A 537 37.10 19.74 20.52
C ALA A 537 37.36 18.30 20.09
N GLY A 538 38.64 17.95 19.86
CA GLY A 538 39.00 16.77 19.08
C GLY A 538 38.30 16.76 17.71
N GLY A 539 37.73 15.62 17.31
CA GLY A 539 36.96 15.49 16.06
C GLY A 539 35.53 16.05 16.10
N MET A 540 35.05 16.58 17.24
CA MET A 540 33.73 17.19 17.33
C MET A 540 33.80 18.68 16.98
N ASN A 541 32.99 19.10 16.01
CA ASN A 541 32.92 20.47 15.53
C ASN A 541 31.53 21.06 15.77
N VAL A 542 31.46 22.19 16.46
CA VAL A 542 30.23 22.97 16.67
C VAL A 542 30.27 24.23 15.81
N VAL A 543 29.26 24.40 14.96
CA VAL A 543 29.18 25.50 13.99
C VAL A 543 28.23 26.59 14.51
N VAL A 544 28.71 27.82 14.54
CA VAL A 544 27.96 29.01 14.97
C VAL A 544 28.02 30.07 13.87
N ALA A 545 26.87 30.63 13.49
CA ALA A 545 26.84 31.73 12.52
C ALA A 545 27.55 32.97 13.09
N LYS A 546 28.34 33.67 12.27
CA LYS A 546 29.05 34.88 12.68
C LYS A 546 28.47 36.14 12.02
N ALA A 547 28.50 37.26 12.73
CA ALA A 547 28.16 38.57 12.16
C ALA A 547 29.21 38.96 11.10
N SER A 548 28.81 39.76 10.10
CA SER A 548 29.66 40.12 8.95
C SER A 548 30.99 40.82 9.30
N ASN A 549 31.11 41.37 10.52
CA ASN A 549 32.25 42.16 11.01
C ASN A 549 32.93 41.59 12.27
N ASP A 550 32.68 40.33 12.66
CA ASP A 550 33.29 39.70 13.84
C ASP A 550 34.31 38.62 13.45
N ASP A 551 35.45 39.04 12.86
CA ASP A 551 36.59 38.14 12.68
C ASP A 551 37.53 38.25 13.89
N ARG A 552 37.89 37.10 14.46
CA ARG A 552 38.73 37.01 15.66
C ARG A 552 39.99 36.21 15.38
N VAL A 553 40.99 36.47 16.20
CA VAL A 553 42.24 35.73 16.22
C VAL A 553 42.30 34.84 17.44
N VAL A 554 43.02 33.74 17.34
CA VAL A 554 43.27 32.81 18.44
C VAL A 554 44.60 33.18 19.08
N ILE A 555 44.56 33.54 20.35
CA ILE A 555 45.73 33.92 21.14
C ILE A 555 45.94 32.90 22.25
N ASN A 556 47.08 32.23 22.22
CA ASN A 556 47.56 31.43 23.34
C ASN A 556 47.92 32.36 24.51
N SER A 557 47.59 31.94 25.73
CA SER A 557 48.04 32.62 26.95
C SER A 557 49.56 32.69 27.01
N LEU A 558 50.09 33.68 27.73
CA LEU A 558 51.53 33.82 27.96
C LEU A 558 52.13 32.51 28.54
N GLY A 559 53.22 32.06 27.91
CA GLY A 559 53.90 30.81 28.23
C GLY A 559 53.32 29.54 27.60
N GLU A 560 52.17 29.59 26.93
CA GLU A 560 51.59 28.40 26.28
C GLU A 560 52.09 28.25 24.83
N GLY A 561 52.56 27.04 24.47
CA GLY A 561 52.99 26.70 23.11
C GLY A 561 54.43 27.15 22.80
N ALA A 562 54.63 27.86 21.69
CA ALA A 562 55.93 28.33 21.22
C ALA A 562 55.83 29.80 20.79
N CYS A 563 56.92 30.56 20.92
CA CYS A 563 56.98 31.93 20.40
C CYS A 563 58.30 32.24 19.70
N TRP A 564 58.27 33.23 18.80
CA TRP A 564 59.44 33.69 18.08
C TRP A 564 60.33 34.56 18.98
N ILE A 565 61.57 34.10 19.20
CA ILE A 565 62.58 34.82 19.95
C ILE A 565 63.59 35.42 18.98
N VAL A 566 63.93 36.70 19.13
CA VAL A 566 64.96 37.40 18.36
C VAL A 566 66.27 37.48 19.14
N GLY A 567 67.37 37.23 18.43
CA GLY A 567 68.73 37.34 18.95
C GLY A 567 69.71 37.81 17.86
N GLU A 568 70.95 38.09 18.28
CA GLU A 568 72.05 38.31 17.33
C GLU A 568 72.59 36.94 16.86
N PRO A 569 72.99 36.80 15.59
CA PRO A 569 73.59 35.55 15.11
C PRO A 569 74.74 35.09 16.02
N GLY A 570 74.67 33.85 16.50
CA GLY A 570 75.68 33.24 17.38
C GLY A 570 75.60 33.63 18.86
N THR A 571 74.57 34.38 19.29
CA THR A 571 74.22 34.53 20.72
C THR A 571 73.53 33.27 21.24
N ARG A 572 73.45 33.08 22.56
CA ARG A 572 72.86 31.87 23.15
C ARG A 572 71.83 32.18 24.23
N VAL A 573 70.73 31.44 24.20
CA VAL A 573 69.75 31.32 25.29
C VAL A 573 69.71 29.89 25.82
N GLU A 574 69.45 29.74 27.11
CA GLU A 574 69.40 28.45 27.79
C GLU A 574 67.97 27.97 28.06
N ASN A 575 67.81 26.65 28.10
CA ASN A 575 66.59 26.04 28.63
C ASN A 575 66.34 26.52 30.06
N GLY A 576 65.24 27.26 30.23
CA GLY A 576 64.83 27.83 31.49
C GLY A 576 64.94 29.35 31.56
N ASP A 577 65.52 30.01 30.56
CA ASP A 577 65.57 31.46 30.48
C ASP A 577 64.17 32.06 30.29
N TYR A 578 63.96 33.25 30.88
CA TYR A 578 62.77 34.04 30.64
C TYR A 578 62.95 34.89 29.40
N VAL A 579 61.85 35.10 28.67
CA VAL A 579 61.80 36.01 27.53
C VAL A 579 60.74 37.09 27.77
N CYS A 580 60.99 38.29 27.25
CA CYS A 580 60.07 39.43 27.29
C CYS A 580 59.80 39.95 25.88
N THR A 581 58.83 40.86 25.70
CA THR A 581 58.62 41.49 24.38
C THR A 581 59.86 42.26 23.96
N SER A 582 60.14 42.29 22.67
CA SER A 582 61.24 43.05 22.07
C SER A 582 60.76 44.34 21.40
N ASP A 583 61.70 45.19 21.02
CA ASP A 583 61.49 46.34 20.12
C ASP A 583 61.32 45.92 18.65
N VAL A 584 61.50 44.63 18.33
CA VAL A 584 61.20 44.08 17.01
C VAL A 584 59.73 43.64 16.96
N PRO A 585 58.93 44.14 16.00
CA PRO A 585 57.51 43.86 15.88
C PRO A 585 57.16 42.37 15.97
N GLY A 586 56.40 42.01 17.01
CA GLY A 586 55.85 40.67 17.23
C GLY A 586 56.83 39.64 17.80
N LEU A 587 58.08 40.00 18.07
CA LEU A 587 59.10 39.07 18.56
C LEU A 587 59.36 39.28 20.06
N ALA A 588 59.72 38.20 20.74
CA ALA A 588 60.23 38.23 22.09
C ALA A 588 61.77 38.20 22.08
N GLU A 589 62.41 38.57 23.17
CA GLU A 589 63.86 38.53 23.35
C GLU A 589 64.21 38.07 24.77
N PRO A 590 65.48 37.67 25.03
CA PRO A 590 65.91 37.24 26.35
C PRO A 590 65.68 38.32 27.42
N GLN A 591 65.21 37.91 28.59
CA GLN A 591 65.02 38.80 29.73
C GLN A 591 66.34 39.02 30.47
N ASP A 592 66.52 40.21 31.04
CA ASP A 592 67.76 40.60 31.73
C ASP A 592 68.00 39.86 33.07
N ASP A 593 66.95 39.27 33.65
CA ASP A 593 66.99 38.59 34.95
C ASP A 593 66.14 37.32 34.96
N ASP A 594 66.28 36.53 36.03
CA ASP A 594 65.58 35.26 36.26
C ASP A 594 64.26 35.43 37.03
N VAL A 595 63.73 36.65 37.11
CA VAL A 595 62.52 36.97 37.88
C VAL A 595 61.34 37.18 36.95
N MET A 596 60.18 36.61 37.28
CA MET A 596 58.98 36.86 36.48
C MET A 596 58.44 38.27 36.70
N HIS A 597 58.33 39.05 35.62
CA HIS A 597 57.77 40.39 35.57
C HIS A 597 56.42 40.42 34.85
N SER A 598 55.73 41.56 34.93
CA SER A 598 54.47 41.79 34.19
C SER A 598 54.63 41.80 32.67
N TYR A 599 55.87 41.87 32.18
CA TYR A 599 56.22 41.86 30.74
C TYR A 599 56.86 40.53 30.30
N THR A 600 56.97 39.55 31.21
CA THR A 600 57.50 38.23 30.88
C THR A 600 56.51 37.49 29.98
N VAL A 601 56.97 37.09 28.80
CA VAL A 601 56.16 36.41 27.79
C VAL A 601 56.09 34.91 28.07
N ALA A 602 57.23 34.29 28.36
CA ALA A 602 57.35 32.86 28.55
C ALA A 602 58.66 32.48 29.25
N LYS A 603 58.74 31.22 29.69
CA LYS A 603 59.99 30.56 30.04
C LYS A 603 60.32 29.54 28.95
N LEU A 604 61.55 29.56 28.45
CA LEU A 604 62.01 28.63 27.42
C LEU A 604 62.13 27.21 27.98
N THR A 605 61.78 26.22 27.16
CA THR A 605 61.95 24.78 27.46
C THR A 605 63.04 24.12 26.64
N MET A 606 63.74 24.90 25.83
CA MET A 606 64.84 24.50 24.97
C MET A 606 65.87 25.64 24.87
N SER A 607 67.12 25.27 24.57
CA SER A 607 68.19 26.24 24.29
C SER A 607 68.21 26.61 22.80
N CYS A 608 68.81 27.74 22.45
CA CYS A 608 69.00 28.17 21.06
C CYS A 608 70.26 29.04 20.93
N ASP A 609 71.04 28.80 19.87
CA ASP A 609 72.28 29.52 19.58
C ASP A 609 72.11 30.54 18.42
N PHE A 610 70.87 30.82 18.03
CA PHE A 610 70.49 31.74 16.95
C PHE A 610 71.26 31.51 15.62
N ASP A 611 71.53 30.23 15.31
CA ASP A 611 72.08 29.81 14.03
C ASP A 611 70.97 29.82 12.96
N PRO A 612 71.08 30.65 11.91
CA PRO A 612 70.07 30.70 10.84
C PRO A 612 69.94 29.39 10.07
N ASP A 613 70.94 28.51 10.10
CA ASP A 613 70.97 27.23 9.39
C ASP A 613 70.58 26.02 10.27
N SER A 614 70.07 26.27 11.49
CA SER A 614 69.62 25.23 12.42
C SER A 614 68.51 24.34 11.85
N LEU A 615 68.58 23.03 12.13
CA LEU A 615 67.53 22.04 11.81
C LEU A 615 66.60 21.72 12.98
N ASP A 616 66.92 22.21 14.19
CA ASP A 616 66.20 21.87 15.42
C ASP A 616 64.95 22.72 15.65
N HIS A 617 64.88 23.89 15.00
CA HIS A 617 63.78 24.84 15.11
C HIS A 617 63.69 25.71 13.84
N ALA A 618 62.53 26.30 13.60
CA ALA A 618 62.36 27.23 12.48
C ALA A 618 63.13 28.54 12.75
N CYS A 619 63.87 29.03 11.74
CA CYS A 619 64.68 30.26 11.81
C CYS A 619 64.32 31.22 10.66
N VAL A 620 64.36 32.53 10.94
CA VAL A 620 64.21 33.59 9.94
C VAL A 620 65.27 34.66 10.21
N ALA A 621 66.21 34.84 9.26
CA ALA A 621 67.21 35.89 9.33
C ALA A 621 66.71 37.17 8.63
N PHE A 622 66.94 38.33 9.24
CA PHE A 622 66.54 39.64 8.71
C PHE A 622 67.43 40.76 9.23
N GLU A 623 67.32 41.94 8.63
CA GLU A 623 67.97 43.17 9.10
C GLU A 623 66.94 44.07 9.78
N TYR A 624 67.26 44.58 10.97
CA TYR A 624 66.41 45.50 11.71
C TYR A 624 67.26 46.57 12.39
N ASP A 625 66.90 47.84 12.18
CA ASP A 625 67.64 49.03 12.65
C ASP A 625 69.16 48.97 12.35
N GLY A 626 69.51 48.51 11.14
CA GLY A 626 70.89 48.38 10.67
C GLY A 626 71.71 47.24 11.28
N ARG A 627 71.06 46.29 11.98
CA ARG A 627 71.71 45.13 12.61
C ARG A 627 71.14 43.82 12.08
N ALA A 628 72.02 42.83 11.89
CA ALA A 628 71.61 41.47 11.55
C ALA A 628 70.95 40.80 12.76
N ARG A 629 69.77 40.21 12.55
CA ARG A 629 68.96 39.52 13.57
C ARG A 629 68.53 38.15 13.05
N VAL A 630 68.32 37.21 13.97
CA VAL A 630 67.71 35.90 13.68
C VAL A 630 66.54 35.70 14.63
N ALA A 631 65.36 35.41 14.08
CA ALA A 631 64.20 34.95 14.85
C ALA A 631 64.15 33.42 14.83
N CYS A 632 64.03 32.79 16.00
CA CYS A 632 63.87 31.34 16.15
C CYS A 632 62.56 31.02 16.87
N LEU A 633 61.79 30.04 16.36
CA LEU A 633 60.54 29.60 17.01
C LEU A 633 60.87 28.59 18.10
N LEU A 634 60.77 29.00 19.36
CA LEU A 634 61.18 28.18 20.50
C LEU A 634 59.99 27.74 21.34
N ALA A 635 60.05 26.50 21.84
CA ALA A 635 59.04 25.93 22.72
C ALA A 635 59.11 26.53 24.13
N CYS A 636 57.93 26.86 24.66
CA CYS A 636 57.75 27.66 25.86
C CYS A 636 56.84 26.95 26.86
N THR A 637 56.96 27.31 28.14
CA THR A 637 56.02 26.88 29.19
C THR A 637 55.55 28.05 30.03
N SER A 638 54.31 27.96 30.51
CA SER A 638 53.79 28.82 31.54
C SER A 638 54.54 28.57 32.85
N THR A 639 54.68 29.63 33.63
CA THR A 639 55.43 29.65 34.87
C THR A 639 54.53 29.71 36.11
N ARG A 640 53.21 29.53 35.93
CA ARG A 640 52.26 29.35 37.04
C ARG A 640 52.51 28.00 37.74
N ARG A 641 53.49 27.98 38.67
CA ARG A 641 53.35 27.15 39.87
C ARG A 641 52.26 27.77 40.72
N ILE A 642 51.18 27.02 40.97
CA ILE A 642 50.27 27.29 42.09
C ILE A 642 51.13 27.24 43.36
N ARG A 643 51.63 28.39 43.83
CA ARG A 643 52.05 28.49 45.23
C ARG A 643 50.76 28.54 46.04
N LEU A 644 50.37 27.40 46.60
CA LEU A 644 49.54 27.38 47.80
C LEU A 644 50.31 28.21 48.83
N LYS A 645 49.90 29.47 49.01
CA LYS A 645 50.31 30.24 50.17
C LYS A 645 49.54 29.63 51.32
N ASP A 646 50.24 28.96 52.24
CA ASP A 646 49.66 28.68 53.55
C ASP A 646 49.17 30.02 54.13
N PRO A 647 47.92 30.10 54.60
CA PRO A 647 47.40 31.33 55.17
C PRO A 647 48.16 31.66 56.47
N PRO A 648 48.26 32.96 56.83
CA PRO A 648 48.89 33.39 58.06
C PRO A 648 48.19 32.88 59.32
#